data_AF-A0AB33KHE4-F1
#
_entry.id   AF-A0AB33KHE4-F1
#
_cell.length_a   1.000
_cell.length_b   1.000
_cell.length_c   1.000
_cell.angle_alpha   90.00
_cell.angle_beta   90.00
_cell.angle_gamma   90.00
#
_symmetry.space_group_name_H-M   'P 1'
#
loop_
_entity.id
_entity.type
_entity.pdbx_description
1 polymer ?
#
loop_
_entity_poly.entity_id
_entity_poly.type
_entity_poly.pdbx_seq_one_letter_code
_entity_poly.pdbx_strand_id
1 'polypeptide(L)'
;MTEPASTVPVMGTVHHLDDHRPTTPDTTTEPVVNLLKDPATDQTTPNATPPVPRVSRAVRTARALRAAATHERTRSAGRFTIRHGMYVVGGGRIVARRAWEGRTAARYERMLRAAEAAGNLDLATEWEERGQRFRAARHQRRMDLLSAPVKAAKGAAAGLGITAGGLLLLGIILAVANENFADLATPTLALIELIRWIVVIITVVWGPLVALGPWAALLAVWGVGRHQQAAPQWVLPARAADVGAPITPSVVVTALRDLGIAPLRAAVKEMGDAGAAMLGPIRIAGCGVEVDVTLPSGVATDEVQKRRRKLAENLNRHEHEVFITIAQAARTVRLWIADSGALDEPIGPSPLLTDTTLTADYAKGKAPWGQDLRGDAALISLYQRHMLITGLSNQGKTAALRALALWLALDARVEFRVADLKGVGDWGMFDELATVLIQGPTDDHVIEATEMLEDLVDEMERRIQAPPGTVFTPLIGIVDEAQVAFMCPVVDGEKRPYGGTRATSRYFMAARKIHNQGRAVDVLLFQGTQDPTDQNLPKLVREGAHTRASLALGTESQARMALGDKAVDGGAAPNLLRPGLDKGTVVVASDGIKIPAGQAALTVRTHYISTDDAAEIANRAKALRDGVTTLRAVDRGAERDALADVASVMGSAARVRTDEVLKRLHALDTAAYGEWTNGRLKRLMEEHGEEPKKSHGIMVVRRDDIARAIANRDTEGSASAAE
;
A
#
# COMPACT_ATOMS: atom_id res chain seq x y z
N MET A 1 -3.50 76.54 -27.01
CA MET A 1 -4.24 76.17 -28.24
C MET A 1 -3.75 74.80 -28.66
N THR A 2 -4.45 73.69 -28.50
CA THR A 2 -5.76 73.35 -27.89
C THR A 2 -5.58 71.91 -27.38
N GLU A 3 -6.09 71.63 -26.18
CA GLU A 3 -5.45 70.89 -25.08
C GLU A 3 -5.29 69.34 -25.16
N PRO A 4 -4.43 68.75 -24.28
CA PRO A 4 -4.07 67.33 -24.25
C PRO A 4 -4.54 66.56 -22.98
N ALA A 5 -4.10 65.28 -22.90
CA ALA A 5 -3.86 64.45 -21.70
C ALA A 5 -5.09 63.67 -21.14
N SER A 6 -4.99 62.49 -20.48
CA SER A 6 -3.88 61.75 -19.88
C SER A 6 -4.37 60.35 -19.39
N THR A 7 -3.45 59.37 -19.31
CA THR A 7 -3.21 58.33 -18.25
C THR A 7 -4.28 57.27 -17.83
N VAL A 8 -4.04 55.93 -17.97
CA VAL A 8 -3.41 54.90 -17.04
C VAL A 8 -4.51 54.08 -16.25
N PRO A 9 -4.29 52.84 -15.73
CA PRO A 9 -4.77 51.57 -16.33
C PRO A 9 -5.74 50.77 -15.41
N VAL A 10 -6.07 49.55 -15.84
CA VAL A 10 -7.06 48.62 -15.28
C VAL A 10 -6.49 47.80 -14.11
N MET A 11 -7.22 47.69 -13.00
CA MET A 11 -6.96 46.73 -11.93
C MET A 11 -8.25 46.29 -11.22
N GLY A 12 -8.39 44.97 -11.04
CA GLY A 12 -8.76 44.37 -9.75
C GLY A 12 -10.23 44.39 -9.32
N THR A 13 -10.96 43.35 -9.71
CA THR A 13 -12.28 42.99 -9.17
C THR A 13 -12.14 42.35 -7.78
N VAL A 14 -12.78 42.93 -6.76
CA VAL A 14 -13.14 42.25 -5.50
C VAL A 14 -14.53 42.74 -5.09
N HIS A 15 -15.48 41.84 -4.95
CA HIS A 15 -16.72 42.10 -4.20
C HIS A 15 -17.12 40.86 -3.39
N HIS A 16 -17.06 41.01 -2.08
CA HIS A 16 -17.93 40.30 -1.12
C HIS A 16 -19.12 41.22 -0.82
N LEU A 17 -20.34 40.68 -0.79
CA LEU A 17 -21.19 40.53 0.42
C LEU A 17 -22.65 40.25 0.02
N ASP A 18 -23.15 39.16 0.61
CA ASP A 18 -24.48 38.89 1.18
C ASP A 18 -25.79 38.91 0.36
N ASP A 19 -26.46 37.75 0.51
CA ASP A 19 -27.89 37.49 0.73
C ASP A 19 -28.95 38.11 -0.21
N HIS A 20 -29.73 37.24 -0.88
CA HIS A 20 -31.19 37.16 -0.80
C HIS A 20 -31.78 36.20 -1.86
N ARG A 21 -32.81 35.42 -1.44
CA ARG A 21 -33.77 34.70 -2.31
C ARG A 21 -34.93 35.64 -2.74
N PRO A 22 -35.99 35.17 -3.44
CA PRO A 22 -36.08 34.73 -4.85
C PRO A 22 -37.28 35.40 -5.59
N THR A 23 -37.32 35.44 -6.93
CA THR A 23 -38.61 35.61 -7.67
C THR A 23 -38.53 35.23 -9.15
N THR A 24 -39.49 34.37 -9.56
CA THR A 24 -40.20 34.23 -10.87
C THR A 24 -39.44 34.18 -12.20
N PRO A 25 -40.02 33.48 -13.21
CA PRO A 25 -40.32 34.25 -14.41
C PRO A 25 -41.67 33.95 -15.06
N ASP A 26 -42.01 34.91 -15.89
CA ASP A 26 -43.27 35.23 -16.53
C ASP A 26 -43.39 34.63 -17.95
N THR A 27 -44.62 34.74 -18.45
CA THR A 27 -45.32 34.22 -19.62
C THR A 27 -44.88 34.78 -20.99
N THR A 28 -44.95 33.99 -22.07
CA THR A 28 -45.51 34.22 -23.47
C THR A 28 -44.87 33.22 -24.46
N THR A 29 -45.48 32.60 -25.49
CA THR A 29 -46.58 32.95 -26.43
C THR A 29 -47.01 31.68 -27.21
N GLU A 30 -48.29 31.58 -27.59
CA GLU A 30 -48.96 30.57 -28.46
C GLU A 30 -48.71 30.78 -29.99
N PRO A 31 -49.32 30.05 -30.99
CA PRO A 31 -50.28 28.90 -30.97
C PRO A 31 -49.97 27.74 -31.98
N VAL A 32 -50.79 26.65 -31.95
CA VAL A 32 -51.54 26.04 -33.11
C VAL A 32 -51.91 24.55 -32.88
N VAL A 33 -53.21 24.30 -32.60
CA VAL A 33 -54.19 23.35 -33.23
C VAL A 33 -53.84 21.84 -33.36
N ASN A 34 -54.47 20.92 -32.59
CA ASN A 34 -55.75 20.20 -32.91
C ASN A 34 -55.96 18.82 -32.21
N LEU A 35 -57.26 18.55 -31.93
CA LEU A 35 -58.00 17.26 -32.01
C LEU A 35 -57.81 16.14 -30.97
N LEU A 36 -58.81 16.02 -30.08
CA LEU A 36 -59.70 14.85 -29.85
C LEU A 36 -60.07 14.59 -28.36
N LYS A 37 -61.32 14.98 -28.05
CA LYS A 37 -62.40 14.22 -27.37
C LYS A 37 -62.33 13.95 -25.85
N ASP A 38 -62.93 14.87 -25.11
CA ASP A 38 -63.95 14.74 -24.03
C ASP A 38 -64.05 13.42 -23.22
N PRO A 39 -64.20 13.51 -21.88
CA PRO A 39 -65.46 14.06 -21.34
C PRO A 39 -65.39 14.97 -20.10
N ALA A 40 -66.26 15.98 -20.15
CA ALA A 40 -67.26 16.37 -19.16
C ALA A 40 -66.81 16.62 -17.70
N THR A 41 -66.60 17.91 -17.45
CA THR A 41 -67.21 18.72 -16.40
C THR A 41 -68.19 18.01 -15.45
N ASP A 42 -67.95 18.12 -14.14
CA ASP A 42 -69.00 18.63 -13.28
C ASP A 42 -68.50 19.38 -12.03
N GLN A 43 -69.29 20.36 -11.65
CA GLN A 43 -69.00 21.47 -10.75
C GLN A 43 -69.02 21.07 -9.27
N THR A 44 -68.15 21.67 -8.45
CA THR A 44 -68.22 21.56 -6.99
C THR A 44 -68.58 22.91 -6.37
N THR A 45 -69.80 23.01 -5.82
CA THR A 45 -70.16 23.94 -4.74
C THR A 45 -70.08 23.22 -3.37
N PRO A 46 -69.97 23.97 -2.26
CA PRO A 46 -69.27 23.52 -1.06
C PRO A 46 -70.16 22.88 0.02
N ASN A 47 -69.48 22.24 0.98
CA ASN A 47 -69.96 21.70 2.27
C ASN A 47 -70.49 20.26 2.29
N ALA A 48 -69.58 19.32 2.55
CA ALA A 48 -69.81 18.24 3.53
C ALA A 48 -68.47 17.67 4.00
N THR A 49 -68.25 17.65 5.31
CA THR A 49 -67.13 16.98 5.97
C THR A 49 -67.05 15.51 5.53
N PRO A 50 -65.91 15.00 5.00
CA PRO A 50 -65.85 13.60 4.60
C PRO A 50 -65.83 12.70 5.84
N PRO A 51 -66.58 11.58 5.85
CA PRO A 51 -66.54 10.63 6.95
C PRO A 51 -65.20 9.91 6.94
N VAL A 52 -64.53 9.87 8.10
CA VAL A 52 -63.33 9.04 8.31
C VAL A 52 -63.72 7.58 7.99
N PRO A 53 -63.08 6.90 7.04
CA PRO A 53 -63.41 5.51 6.75
C PRO A 53 -63.09 4.69 8.00
N ARG A 54 -64.13 4.11 8.61
CA ARG A 54 -63.99 3.13 9.70
C ARG A 54 -63.37 1.87 9.12
N VAL A 55 -62.05 1.87 8.98
CA VAL A 55 -61.29 0.67 8.61
C VAL A 55 -61.60 -0.39 9.66
N SER A 56 -62.18 -1.51 9.24
CA SER A 56 -62.60 -2.58 10.14
C SER A 56 -61.44 -3.01 11.04
N ARG A 57 -61.74 -3.40 12.28
CA ARG A 57 -60.71 -3.83 13.24
C ARG A 57 -59.79 -4.89 12.64
N ALA A 58 -60.33 -5.76 11.78
CA ALA A 58 -59.61 -6.80 11.04
C ALA A 58 -58.55 -6.26 10.07
N VAL A 59 -58.82 -5.18 9.34
CA VAL A 59 -57.83 -4.59 8.39
C VAL A 59 -56.74 -3.82 9.15
N ARG A 60 -57.09 -3.20 10.29
CA ARG A 60 -56.09 -2.58 11.17
C ARG A 60 -55.20 -3.61 11.86
N THR A 61 -55.76 -4.72 12.36
CA THR A 61 -54.94 -5.82 12.89
C THR A 61 -54.13 -6.49 11.79
N ALA A 62 -54.65 -6.67 10.57
CA ALA A 62 -53.88 -7.21 9.46
C ALA A 62 -52.71 -6.30 9.04
N ARG A 63 -52.90 -4.98 8.97
CA ARG A 63 -51.81 -4.02 8.72
C ARG A 63 -50.81 -3.97 9.87
N ALA A 64 -51.28 -4.00 11.13
CA ALA A 64 -50.41 -4.04 12.31
C ALA A 64 -49.60 -5.35 12.38
N LEU A 65 -50.21 -6.49 12.06
CA LEU A 65 -49.54 -7.79 11.95
C LEU A 65 -48.53 -7.81 10.81
N ARG A 66 -48.87 -7.22 9.66
CA ARG A 66 -47.96 -7.10 8.52
C ARG A 66 -46.77 -6.19 8.83
N ALA A 67 -47.02 -5.03 9.44
CA ALA A 67 -45.98 -4.10 9.87
C ALA A 67 -45.08 -4.70 10.97
N ALA A 68 -45.66 -5.43 11.93
CA ALA A 68 -44.92 -6.17 12.94
C ALA A 68 -44.08 -7.29 12.32
N ALA A 69 -44.59 -8.01 11.31
CA ALA A 69 -43.86 -9.06 10.61
C ALA A 69 -42.72 -8.53 9.72
N THR A 70 -42.84 -7.31 9.18
CA THR A 70 -41.81 -6.68 8.33
C THR A 70 -40.79 -5.85 9.10
N HIS A 71 -40.96 -5.64 10.40
CA HIS A 71 -40.05 -4.85 11.23
C HIS A 71 -38.69 -5.55 11.40
N GLU A 72 -37.58 -4.82 11.30
CA GLU A 72 -36.22 -5.38 11.37
C GLU A 72 -35.92 -6.19 12.65
N ARG A 73 -36.51 -5.79 13.79
CA ARG A 73 -36.40 -6.52 15.06
C ARG A 73 -37.14 -7.86 15.05
N THR A 74 -38.28 -7.95 14.38
CA THR A 74 -39.05 -9.20 14.24
C THR A 74 -38.40 -10.13 13.21
N ARG A 75 -37.81 -9.57 12.16
CA ARG A 75 -37.06 -10.34 11.15
C ARG A 75 -35.74 -10.88 11.71
N SER A 76 -35.05 -10.11 12.56
CA SER A 76 -33.85 -10.56 13.27
C SER A 76 -34.18 -11.57 14.37
N ALA A 77 -35.24 -11.36 15.16
CA ALA A 77 -35.72 -12.35 16.14
C ALA A 77 -36.22 -13.63 15.47
N GLY A 78 -36.91 -13.53 14.33
CA GLY A 78 -37.36 -14.67 13.53
C GLY A 78 -36.18 -15.46 12.95
N ARG A 79 -35.18 -14.78 12.37
CA ARG A 79 -33.94 -15.41 11.90
C ARG A 79 -33.12 -16.03 13.03
N PHE A 80 -33.07 -15.40 14.20
CA PHE A 80 -32.41 -15.93 15.39
C PHE A 80 -33.09 -17.22 15.86
N THR A 81 -34.42 -17.23 15.93
CA THR A 81 -35.23 -18.39 16.34
C THR A 81 -35.09 -19.54 15.34
N ILE A 82 -35.16 -19.26 14.04
CA ILE A 82 -34.95 -20.25 12.97
C ILE A 82 -33.54 -20.83 13.06
N ARG A 83 -32.51 -20.00 13.25
CA ARG A 83 -31.12 -20.44 13.36
C ARG A 83 -30.89 -21.36 14.55
N HIS A 84 -31.36 -20.98 15.73
CA HIS A 84 -31.20 -21.79 16.94
C HIS A 84 -32.03 -23.07 16.89
N GLY A 85 -33.22 -23.02 16.28
CA GLY A 85 -34.02 -24.20 15.98
C GLY A 85 -33.31 -25.17 15.03
N MET A 86 -32.67 -24.66 13.98
CA MET A 86 -31.92 -25.50 13.02
C MET A 86 -30.66 -26.12 13.64
N TYR A 87 -30.00 -25.46 14.60
CA TYR A 87 -28.91 -26.09 15.35
C TYR A 87 -29.38 -27.26 16.23
N VAL A 88 -30.57 -27.17 16.83
CA VAL A 88 -31.15 -28.29 17.58
C VAL A 88 -31.50 -29.45 16.63
N VAL A 89 -32.09 -29.17 15.47
CA VAL A 89 -32.41 -30.20 14.46
C VAL A 89 -31.15 -30.87 13.90
N GLY A 90 -30.16 -30.08 13.49
CA GLY A 90 -28.89 -30.56 12.95
C GLY A 90 -28.08 -31.33 14.00
N GLY A 91 -27.97 -30.78 15.21
CA GLY A 91 -27.35 -31.46 16.36
C GLY A 91 -28.07 -32.76 16.70
N GLY A 92 -29.41 -32.78 16.67
CA GLY A 92 -30.22 -33.96 16.94
C GLY A 92 -29.97 -35.07 15.94
N ARG A 93 -29.86 -34.75 14.64
CA ARG A 93 -29.49 -35.71 13.59
C ARG A 93 -28.08 -36.28 13.81
N ILE A 94 -27.12 -35.45 14.22
CA ILE A 94 -25.74 -35.87 14.48
C ILE A 94 -25.67 -36.78 15.71
N VAL A 95 -26.32 -36.40 16.82
CA VAL A 95 -26.37 -37.20 18.05
C VAL A 95 -27.10 -38.52 17.80
N ALA A 96 -28.22 -38.51 17.07
CA ALA A 96 -28.94 -39.72 16.68
C ALA A 96 -28.06 -40.64 15.80
N ARG A 97 -27.36 -40.08 14.81
CA ARG A 97 -26.42 -40.83 13.97
C ARG A 97 -25.27 -41.40 14.80
N ARG A 98 -24.69 -40.63 15.72
CA ARG A 98 -23.61 -41.07 16.61
C ARG A 98 -24.07 -42.15 17.59
N ALA A 99 -25.27 -42.03 18.15
CA ALA A 99 -25.87 -43.06 18.99
C ALA A 99 -26.21 -44.33 18.20
N TRP A 100 -26.64 -44.19 16.95
CA TRP A 100 -26.86 -45.32 16.04
C TRP A 100 -25.55 -46.00 15.64
N GLU A 101 -24.55 -45.24 15.22
CA GLU A 101 -23.20 -45.73 14.86
C GLU A 101 -22.46 -46.31 16.07
N GLY A 102 -22.71 -45.82 17.28
CA GLY A 102 -22.18 -46.38 18.53
C GLY A 102 -22.90 -47.66 18.97
N ARG A 103 -24.14 -47.89 18.54
CA ARG A 103 -24.91 -49.11 18.86
C ARG A 103 -24.80 -50.18 17.77
N THR A 104 -24.57 -49.80 16.51
CA THR A 104 -24.57 -50.69 15.33
C THR A 104 -23.18 -50.85 14.71
N ALA A 105 -22.97 -51.92 13.95
CA ALA A 105 -21.69 -52.13 13.23
C ALA A 105 -21.54 -51.24 11.97
N ALA A 106 -22.50 -50.36 11.71
CA ALA A 106 -22.61 -49.58 10.46
C ALA A 106 -21.41 -48.65 10.19
N ARG A 107 -20.67 -48.25 11.23
CA ARG A 107 -19.42 -47.49 11.07
C ARG A 107 -18.32 -48.36 10.44
N TYR A 108 -18.13 -49.57 10.97
CA TYR A 108 -17.09 -50.50 10.51
C TYR A 108 -17.36 -50.95 9.07
N GLU A 109 -18.62 -51.25 8.75
CA GLU A 109 -19.04 -51.65 7.40
C GLU A 109 -18.84 -50.53 6.36
N ARG A 110 -18.94 -49.26 6.76
CA ARG A 110 -18.70 -48.12 5.86
C ARG A 110 -17.21 -47.89 5.61
N MET A 111 -16.37 -48.04 6.64
CA MET A 111 -14.91 -47.94 6.50
C MET A 111 -14.35 -49.12 5.70
N LEU A 112 -14.92 -50.31 5.85
CA LEU A 112 -14.63 -51.49 5.03
C LEU A 112 -14.87 -51.19 3.54
N ARG A 113 -16.07 -50.71 3.18
CA ARG A 113 -16.39 -50.35 1.78
C ARG A 113 -15.51 -49.22 1.23
N ALA A 114 -15.12 -48.26 2.07
CA ALA A 114 -14.22 -47.18 1.66
C ALA A 114 -12.78 -47.67 1.42
N ALA A 115 -12.30 -48.61 2.24
CA ALA A 115 -11.00 -49.26 2.04
C ALA A 115 -11.00 -50.16 0.80
N GLU A 116 -12.08 -50.90 0.55
CA GLU A 116 -12.30 -51.68 -0.67
C GLU A 116 -12.32 -50.79 -1.93
N ALA A 117 -13.04 -49.66 -1.89
CA ALA A 117 -13.10 -48.71 -3.00
C ALA A 117 -11.76 -48.02 -3.29
N ALA A 118 -10.89 -47.89 -2.28
CA ALA A 118 -9.54 -47.37 -2.40
C ALA A 118 -8.50 -48.43 -2.80
N GLY A 119 -8.90 -49.69 -2.97
CA GLY A 119 -8.02 -50.79 -3.38
C GLY A 119 -7.02 -51.25 -2.31
N ASN A 120 -7.19 -50.84 -1.05
CA ASN A 120 -6.27 -51.18 0.04
C ASN A 120 -6.82 -52.36 0.87
N LEU A 121 -6.38 -53.57 0.51
CA LEU A 121 -6.89 -54.84 1.07
C LEU A 121 -6.45 -55.08 2.53
N ASP A 122 -5.29 -54.57 2.94
CA ASP A 122 -4.78 -54.71 4.32
C ASP A 122 -5.60 -53.87 5.31
N LEU A 123 -5.99 -52.65 4.91
CA LEU A 123 -6.90 -51.83 5.71
C LEU A 123 -8.31 -52.44 5.79
N ALA A 124 -8.78 -53.07 4.72
CA ALA A 124 -10.09 -53.71 4.69
C ALA A 124 -10.20 -54.85 5.71
N THR A 125 -9.20 -55.75 5.76
CA THR A 125 -9.14 -56.86 6.73
C THR A 125 -9.09 -56.37 8.18
N GLU A 126 -8.33 -55.31 8.47
CA GLU A 126 -8.28 -54.72 9.82
C GLU A 126 -9.66 -54.18 10.26
N TRP A 127 -10.39 -53.51 9.35
CA TRP A 127 -11.72 -53.00 9.65
C TRP A 127 -12.77 -54.11 9.83
N GLU A 128 -12.62 -55.22 9.10
CA GLU A 128 -13.46 -56.41 9.26
C GLU A 128 -13.28 -57.04 10.65
N GLU A 129 -12.03 -57.29 11.07
CA GLU A 129 -11.71 -57.84 12.39
C GLU A 129 -12.27 -56.98 13.53
N ARG A 130 -12.07 -55.67 13.44
CA ARG A 130 -12.60 -54.70 14.42
C ARG A 130 -14.13 -54.76 14.48
N GLY A 131 -14.79 -54.94 13.34
CA GLY A 131 -16.25 -55.13 13.26
C GLY A 131 -16.72 -56.42 13.95
N GLN A 132 -16.02 -57.54 13.76
CA GLN A 132 -16.35 -58.82 14.39
C GLN A 132 -16.18 -58.77 15.92
N ARG A 133 -15.06 -58.22 16.41
CA ARG A 133 -14.81 -58.04 17.86
C ARG A 133 -15.91 -57.20 18.53
N PHE A 134 -16.37 -56.14 17.86
CA PHE A 134 -17.48 -55.32 18.34
C PHE A 134 -18.81 -56.08 18.43
N ARG A 135 -19.09 -56.99 17.48
CA ARG A 135 -20.28 -57.87 17.53
C ARG A 135 -20.19 -58.87 18.68
N ALA A 136 -19.04 -59.51 18.88
CA ALA A 136 -18.81 -60.44 19.99
C ALA A 136 -18.96 -59.76 21.36
N ALA A 137 -18.33 -58.61 21.58
CA ALA A 137 -18.43 -57.84 22.82
C ALA A 137 -19.86 -57.36 23.12
N ARG A 138 -20.71 -57.16 22.09
CA ARG A 138 -22.14 -56.88 22.29
C ARG A 138 -22.90 -58.10 22.79
N HIS A 139 -22.62 -59.27 22.22
CA HIS A 139 -23.26 -60.52 22.62
C HIS A 139 -22.93 -60.85 24.08
N GLN A 140 -21.66 -60.70 24.48
CA GLN A 140 -21.22 -60.92 25.85
C GLN A 140 -21.90 -59.97 26.85
N ARG A 141 -21.99 -58.67 26.55
CA ARG A 141 -22.72 -57.70 27.39
C ARG A 141 -24.21 -58.04 27.56
N ARG A 142 -24.85 -58.64 26.56
CA ARG A 142 -26.24 -59.11 26.67
C ARG A 142 -26.36 -60.34 27.58
N MET A 143 -25.42 -61.27 27.46
CA MET A 143 -25.35 -62.44 28.35
C MET A 143 -25.07 -62.02 29.80
N ASP A 144 -24.20 -61.03 30.00
CA ASP A 144 -23.91 -60.49 31.33
C ASP A 144 -25.15 -59.85 31.97
N LEU A 145 -25.92 -59.06 31.21
CA LEU A 145 -27.19 -58.47 31.64
C LEU A 145 -28.24 -59.53 32.04
N LEU A 146 -28.28 -60.67 31.35
CA LEU A 146 -29.18 -61.78 31.70
C LEU A 146 -28.73 -62.50 32.98
N SER A 147 -27.43 -62.57 33.24
CA SER A 147 -26.87 -63.16 34.47
C SER A 147 -26.83 -62.20 35.67
N ALA A 148 -26.97 -60.90 35.42
CA ALA A 148 -26.87 -59.83 36.41
C ALA A 148 -27.89 -59.93 37.57
N PRO A 149 -29.18 -60.29 37.37
CA PRO A 149 -30.15 -60.34 38.46
C PRO A 149 -29.77 -61.37 39.53
N VAL A 150 -29.27 -62.53 39.10
CA VAL A 150 -28.87 -63.62 40.00
C VAL A 150 -27.60 -63.26 40.77
N LYS A 151 -26.62 -62.63 40.11
CA LYS A 151 -25.39 -62.14 40.75
C LYS A 151 -25.68 -61.01 41.74
N ALA A 152 -26.57 -60.08 41.37
CA ALA A 152 -27.01 -58.98 42.24
C ALA A 152 -27.78 -59.49 43.46
N ALA A 153 -28.70 -60.45 43.29
CA ALA A 153 -29.47 -61.03 44.40
C ALA A 153 -28.56 -61.77 45.40
N LYS A 154 -27.61 -62.58 44.92
CA LYS A 154 -26.62 -63.26 45.77
C LYS A 154 -25.73 -62.26 46.52
N GLY A 155 -25.26 -61.21 45.84
CA GLY A 155 -24.46 -60.15 46.46
C GLY A 155 -25.22 -59.36 47.52
N ALA A 156 -26.49 -59.03 47.26
CA ALA A 156 -27.36 -58.33 48.20
C ALA A 156 -27.64 -59.16 49.46
N ALA A 157 -27.93 -60.45 49.31
CA ALA A 157 -28.15 -61.35 50.44
C ALA A 157 -26.91 -61.49 51.33
N ALA A 158 -25.72 -61.65 50.73
CA ALA A 158 -24.46 -61.71 51.47
C ALA A 158 -24.15 -60.38 52.19
N GLY A 159 -24.37 -59.24 51.52
CA GLY A 159 -24.15 -57.91 52.09
C GLY A 159 -25.07 -57.61 53.28
N LEU A 160 -26.36 -57.99 53.20
CA LEU A 160 -27.31 -57.83 54.30
C LEU A 160 -26.90 -58.66 55.52
N GLY A 161 -26.48 -59.91 55.33
CA GLY A 161 -26.05 -60.79 56.42
C GLY A 161 -24.82 -60.26 57.15
N ILE A 162 -23.80 -59.81 56.42
CA ILE A 162 -22.57 -59.25 56.99
C ILE A 162 -22.86 -57.95 57.75
N THR A 163 -23.68 -57.07 57.18
CA THR A 163 -24.01 -55.78 57.79
C THR A 163 -24.84 -55.95 59.07
N ALA A 164 -25.85 -56.82 59.04
CA ALA A 164 -26.68 -57.11 60.21
C ALA A 164 -25.85 -57.73 61.35
N GLY A 165 -24.97 -58.69 61.04
CA GLY A 165 -24.08 -59.30 62.01
C GLY A 165 -23.08 -58.30 62.61
N GLY A 166 -22.49 -57.43 61.78
CA GLY A 166 -21.55 -56.41 62.22
C GLY A 166 -22.19 -55.34 63.12
N LEU A 167 -23.41 -54.89 62.80
CA LEU A 167 -24.14 -53.93 63.63
C LEU A 167 -24.58 -54.51 64.97
N LEU A 168 -24.96 -55.79 64.99
CA LEU A 168 -25.30 -56.49 66.24
C LEU A 168 -24.06 -56.63 67.13
N LEU A 169 -22.91 -57.02 66.58
CA LEU A 169 -21.64 -57.08 67.31
C LEU A 169 -21.25 -55.70 67.88
N LEU A 170 -21.38 -54.65 67.07
CA LEU A 170 -21.10 -53.28 67.48
C LEU A 170 -22.04 -52.81 68.60
N GLY A 171 -23.33 -53.17 68.52
CA GLY A 171 -24.31 -52.87 69.57
C GLY A 171 -23.99 -53.59 70.88
N ILE A 172 -23.55 -54.84 70.82
CA ILE A 172 -23.11 -55.61 71.99
C ILE A 172 -21.91 -54.92 72.65
N ILE A 173 -20.91 -54.50 71.86
CA ILE A 173 -19.72 -53.79 72.38
C ILE A 173 -20.13 -52.47 73.05
N LEU A 174 -21.06 -51.72 72.45
CA LEU A 174 -21.54 -50.44 72.99
C LEU A 174 -22.31 -50.62 74.31
N ALA A 175 -23.19 -51.63 74.37
CA ALA A 175 -23.97 -51.93 75.56
C ALA A 175 -23.10 -52.36 76.75
N VAL A 176 -22.01 -53.10 76.50
CA VAL A 176 -21.04 -53.48 77.53
C VAL A 176 -20.21 -52.28 78.00
N ALA A 177 -19.78 -51.41 77.07
CA ALA A 177 -18.95 -50.27 77.40
C ALA A 177 -19.67 -49.18 78.21
N ASN A 178 -20.97 -48.98 77.96
CA ASN A 178 -21.78 -47.94 78.60
C ASN A 178 -22.66 -48.45 79.76
N GLU A 179 -22.60 -49.75 80.08
CA GLU A 179 -23.45 -50.43 81.07
C GLU A 179 -24.96 -50.20 80.87
N ASN A 180 -25.39 -49.91 79.63
CA ASN A 180 -26.77 -49.61 79.29
C ASN A 180 -27.26 -50.57 78.20
N PHE A 181 -28.28 -51.36 78.51
CA PHE A 181 -28.83 -52.35 77.58
C PHE A 181 -29.52 -51.70 76.35
N ALA A 182 -29.97 -50.45 76.47
CA ALA A 182 -30.59 -49.72 75.36
C ALA A 182 -29.62 -49.49 74.19
N ASP A 183 -28.31 -49.47 74.46
CA ASP A 183 -27.27 -49.21 73.46
C ASP A 183 -27.04 -50.34 72.46
N LEU A 184 -27.64 -51.52 72.70
CA LEU A 184 -27.64 -52.64 71.77
C LEU A 184 -28.32 -52.29 70.44
N ALA A 185 -29.36 -51.45 70.48
CA ALA A 185 -30.12 -51.03 69.30
C ALA A 185 -29.58 -49.74 68.65
N THR A 186 -28.64 -49.04 69.28
CA THR A 186 -28.14 -47.73 68.81
C THR A 186 -27.51 -47.80 67.41
N PRO A 187 -26.64 -48.78 67.07
CA PRO A 187 -26.06 -48.87 65.73
C PRO A 187 -27.07 -49.20 64.63
N THR A 188 -28.09 -50.00 64.94
CA THR A 188 -29.13 -50.36 63.96
C THR A 188 -30.07 -49.19 63.71
N LEU A 189 -30.43 -48.43 64.74
CA LEU A 189 -31.21 -47.19 64.60
C LEU A 189 -30.44 -46.11 63.81
N ALA A 190 -29.13 -45.95 64.05
CA ALA A 190 -28.29 -45.04 63.29
C ALA A 190 -28.20 -45.42 61.80
N LEU A 191 -28.12 -46.72 61.47
CA LEU A 191 -28.18 -47.19 60.08
C LEU A 191 -29.54 -46.87 59.45
N ILE A 192 -30.64 -47.08 60.17
CA ILE A 192 -31.99 -46.77 59.68
C ILE A 192 -32.12 -45.27 59.41
N GLU A 193 -31.58 -44.42 60.28
CA GLU A 193 -31.56 -42.97 60.11
C GLU A 193 -30.70 -42.52 58.93
N LEU A 194 -29.53 -43.15 58.72
CA LEU A 194 -28.71 -42.93 57.53
C LEU A 194 -29.45 -43.30 56.24
N ILE A 195 -30.11 -44.47 56.21
CA ILE A 195 -30.92 -44.90 55.07
C ILE A 195 -32.06 -43.91 54.82
N ARG A 196 -32.73 -43.45 55.87
CA ARG A 196 -33.78 -42.42 55.77
C ARG A 196 -33.24 -41.14 55.14
N TRP A 197 -32.07 -40.65 55.57
CA TRP A 197 -31.44 -39.46 54.98
C TRP A 197 -31.03 -39.68 53.52
N ILE A 198 -30.50 -40.84 53.16
CA ILE A 198 -30.18 -41.19 51.77
C ILE A 198 -31.45 -41.16 50.91
N VAL A 199 -32.55 -41.75 51.38
CA VAL A 199 -33.84 -41.73 50.68
C VAL A 199 -34.38 -40.30 50.55
N VAL A 200 -34.27 -39.48 51.58
CA VAL A 200 -34.66 -38.05 51.53
C VAL A 200 -33.82 -37.29 50.51
N ILE A 201 -32.49 -37.45 50.52
CA ILE A 201 -31.60 -36.81 49.54
C ILE A 201 -31.95 -37.26 48.12
N ILE A 202 -32.13 -38.57 47.90
CA ILE A 202 -32.51 -39.08 46.58
C ILE A 202 -33.86 -38.52 46.14
N THR A 203 -34.88 -38.54 46.98
CA THR A 203 -36.22 -38.05 46.61
C THR A 203 -36.25 -36.54 46.36
N VAL A 204 -35.51 -35.76 47.15
CA VAL A 204 -35.40 -34.30 46.99
C VAL A 204 -34.56 -33.93 45.77
N VAL A 205 -33.45 -34.62 45.50
CA VAL A 205 -32.55 -34.33 44.37
C VAL A 205 -33.10 -34.88 43.05
N TRP A 206 -33.84 -35.98 43.09
CA TRP A 206 -34.36 -36.63 41.88
C TRP A 206 -35.35 -35.74 41.12
N GLY A 207 -36.24 -35.04 41.83
CA GLY A 207 -37.21 -34.12 41.21
C GLY A 207 -36.54 -33.05 40.32
N PRO A 208 -35.63 -32.23 40.87
CA PRO A 208 -34.86 -31.25 40.12
C PRO A 208 -34.01 -31.87 39.00
N LEU A 209 -33.39 -33.04 39.24
CA LEU A 209 -32.50 -33.67 38.25
C LEU A 209 -33.28 -34.20 37.04
N VAL A 210 -34.45 -34.79 37.26
CA VAL A 210 -35.37 -35.20 36.19
C VAL A 210 -35.98 -33.99 35.48
N ALA A 211 -36.27 -32.90 36.19
CA ALA A 211 -36.79 -31.68 35.60
C ALA A 211 -35.73 -30.96 34.72
N LEU A 212 -34.46 -30.95 35.13
CA LEU A 212 -33.35 -30.31 34.41
C LEU A 212 -32.78 -31.17 33.28
N GLY A 213 -32.93 -32.50 33.35
CA GLY A 213 -32.41 -33.46 32.37
C GLY A 213 -32.79 -33.15 30.91
N PRO A 214 -34.08 -32.93 30.59
CA PRO A 214 -34.51 -32.57 29.23
C PRO A 214 -33.90 -31.26 28.73
N TRP A 215 -33.76 -30.26 29.59
CA TRP A 215 -33.16 -28.97 29.24
C TRP A 215 -31.66 -29.09 28.99
N ALA A 216 -30.94 -29.82 29.84
CA ALA A 216 -29.52 -30.12 29.66
C ALA A 216 -29.27 -30.92 28.38
N ALA A 217 -30.12 -31.90 28.07
CA ALA A 217 -30.04 -32.67 26.82
C ALA A 217 -30.28 -31.78 25.59
N LEU A 218 -31.27 -30.88 25.65
CA LEU A 218 -31.55 -29.93 24.56
C LEU A 218 -30.40 -28.95 24.35
N LEU A 219 -29.79 -28.45 25.44
CA LEU A 219 -28.59 -27.61 25.39
C LEU A 219 -27.37 -28.36 24.84
N ALA A 220 -27.17 -29.62 25.21
CA ALA A 220 -26.09 -30.44 24.68
C ALA A 220 -26.25 -30.69 23.19
N VAL A 221 -27.47 -31.00 22.72
CA VAL A 221 -27.79 -31.17 21.31
C VAL A 221 -27.59 -29.87 20.53
N TRP A 222 -28.05 -28.75 21.08
CA TRP A 222 -27.81 -27.41 20.52
C TRP A 222 -26.31 -27.08 20.44
N GLY A 223 -25.54 -27.37 21.49
CA GLY A 223 -24.09 -27.17 21.54
C GLY A 223 -23.36 -27.98 20.48
N VAL A 224 -23.71 -29.25 20.31
CA VAL A 224 -23.17 -30.11 19.25
C VAL A 224 -23.49 -29.54 17.86
N GLY A 225 -24.72 -29.08 17.63
CA GLY A 225 -25.13 -28.45 16.37
C GLY A 225 -24.39 -27.14 16.07
N ARG A 226 -24.14 -26.32 17.11
CA ARG A 226 -23.40 -25.07 17.02
C ARG A 226 -21.91 -25.30 16.71
N HIS A 227 -21.24 -26.21 17.43
CA HIS A 227 -19.81 -26.48 17.24
C HIS A 227 -19.49 -27.13 15.90
N GLN A 228 -20.41 -27.93 15.33
CA GLN A 228 -20.22 -28.56 14.01
C GLN A 228 -20.84 -27.76 12.85
N GLN A 229 -21.28 -26.52 13.09
CA GLN A 229 -21.91 -25.65 12.08
C GLN A 229 -23.01 -26.34 11.26
N ALA A 230 -23.85 -27.14 11.93
CA ALA A 230 -24.85 -27.98 11.27
C ALA A 230 -26.06 -27.21 10.69
N ALA A 231 -25.99 -25.88 10.60
CA ALA A 231 -27.03 -25.05 10.00
C ALA A 231 -26.80 -24.89 8.49
N PRO A 232 -27.85 -24.91 7.65
CA PRO A 232 -27.74 -24.65 6.22
C PRO A 232 -27.12 -23.27 5.90
N GLN A 233 -26.33 -23.19 4.82
CA GLN A 233 -25.59 -21.99 4.43
C GLN A 233 -26.47 -20.72 4.27
N TRP A 234 -27.73 -20.87 3.89
CA TRP A 234 -28.68 -19.75 3.74
C TRP A 234 -29.19 -19.14 5.07
N VAL A 235 -28.90 -19.79 6.22
CA VAL A 235 -29.29 -19.34 7.58
C VAL A 235 -28.12 -18.70 8.34
N LEU A 236 -26.90 -18.99 7.90
CA LEU A 236 -25.69 -18.32 8.38
C LEU A 236 -25.77 -16.84 7.93
N PRO A 237 -25.37 -15.88 8.79
CA PRO A 237 -25.16 -14.53 8.27
C PRO A 237 -24.14 -14.64 7.13
N ALA A 238 -24.30 -13.84 6.07
CA ALA A 238 -23.22 -13.59 5.15
C ALA A 238 -22.08 -12.98 5.98
N ARG A 239 -21.24 -13.82 6.59
CA ARG A 239 -19.86 -13.45 6.84
C ARG A 239 -19.38 -12.99 5.47
N ALA A 240 -18.74 -11.82 5.41
CA ALA A 240 -17.96 -11.42 4.25
C ALA A 240 -17.30 -12.70 3.71
N ALA A 241 -17.66 -13.07 2.47
CA ALA A 241 -17.24 -14.33 1.88
C ALA A 241 -15.75 -14.47 2.12
N ASP A 242 -15.37 -15.42 2.97
CA ASP A 242 -14.04 -15.72 3.49
C ASP A 242 -12.90 -14.96 2.76
N VAL A 243 -12.71 -13.68 3.12
CA VAL A 243 -11.68 -12.81 2.54
C VAL A 243 -10.37 -13.25 3.17
N GLY A 244 -9.84 -14.37 2.67
CA GLY A 244 -8.78 -15.15 3.33
C GLY A 244 -8.92 -16.66 3.25
N ALA A 245 -9.97 -17.22 2.63
CA ALA A 245 -9.99 -18.66 2.36
C ALA A 245 -8.76 -19.08 1.53
N PRO A 246 -8.17 -20.26 1.81
CA PRO A 246 -7.02 -20.76 1.07
C PRO A 246 -7.38 -20.94 -0.40
N ILE A 247 -6.49 -20.49 -1.28
CA ILE A 247 -6.63 -20.66 -2.73
C ILE A 247 -6.45 -22.14 -3.06
N THR A 248 -7.56 -22.80 -3.41
CA THR A 248 -7.57 -24.20 -3.81
C THR A 248 -7.67 -24.33 -5.34
N PRO A 249 -7.22 -25.44 -5.93
CA PRO A 249 -7.35 -25.66 -7.37
C PRO A 249 -8.78 -25.49 -7.88
N SER A 250 -9.78 -25.95 -7.13
CA SER A 250 -11.19 -25.81 -7.49
C SER A 250 -11.67 -24.35 -7.52
N VAL A 251 -11.18 -23.50 -6.61
CA VAL A 251 -11.46 -22.06 -6.62
C VAL A 251 -10.85 -21.39 -7.85
N VAL A 252 -9.59 -21.71 -8.19
CA VAL A 252 -8.92 -21.15 -9.38
C VAL A 252 -9.62 -21.58 -10.67
N VAL A 253 -9.96 -22.87 -10.83
CA VAL A 253 -10.70 -23.38 -12.00
C VAL A 253 -12.08 -22.71 -12.12
N THR A 254 -12.79 -22.57 -10.99
CA THR A 254 -14.10 -21.89 -10.95
C THR A 254 -13.97 -20.42 -11.34
N ALA A 255 -12.95 -19.73 -10.82
CA ALA A 255 -12.71 -18.32 -11.13
C ALA A 255 -12.37 -18.09 -12.61
N LEU A 256 -11.59 -19.00 -13.22
CA LEU A 256 -11.27 -18.99 -14.65
C LEU A 256 -12.50 -19.27 -15.53
N ARG A 257 -13.34 -20.24 -15.15
CA ARG A 257 -14.60 -20.55 -15.84
C ARG A 257 -15.53 -19.32 -15.90
N ASP A 258 -15.59 -18.59 -14.80
CA ASP A 258 -16.52 -17.46 -14.61
C ASP A 258 -15.90 -16.12 -15.06
N LEU A 259 -14.66 -16.14 -15.58
CA LEU A 259 -13.96 -14.99 -16.15
C LEU A 259 -14.72 -14.38 -17.35
N GLY A 260 -15.54 -15.20 -18.04
CA GLY A 260 -16.40 -14.75 -19.13
C GLY A 260 -15.73 -14.78 -20.51
N ILE A 261 -14.71 -15.61 -20.67
CA ILE A 261 -14.13 -15.98 -21.96
C ILE A 261 -14.86 -17.25 -22.42
N ALA A 262 -15.60 -17.18 -23.53
CA ALA A 262 -16.50 -18.27 -23.93
C ALA A 262 -15.77 -19.60 -24.25
N PRO A 263 -14.65 -19.60 -25.00
CA PRO A 263 -13.87 -20.82 -25.22
C PRO A 263 -13.31 -21.42 -23.92
N LEU A 264 -12.83 -20.58 -23.00
CA LEU A 264 -12.33 -21.02 -21.68
C LEU A 264 -13.44 -21.70 -20.86
N ARG A 265 -14.63 -21.09 -20.82
CA ARG A 265 -15.77 -21.65 -20.10
C ARG A 265 -16.20 -22.99 -20.68
N ALA A 266 -16.24 -23.11 -22.00
CA ALA A 266 -16.62 -24.36 -22.68
C ALA A 266 -15.62 -25.48 -22.36
N ALA A 267 -14.32 -25.20 -22.48
CA ALA A 267 -13.26 -26.15 -22.17
C ALA A 267 -13.32 -26.62 -20.71
N VAL A 268 -13.47 -25.70 -19.74
CA VAL A 268 -13.56 -26.08 -18.32
C VAL A 268 -14.82 -26.92 -18.03
N LYS A 269 -15.94 -26.66 -18.72
CA LYS A 269 -17.17 -27.48 -18.58
C LYS A 269 -17.00 -28.88 -19.17
N GLU A 270 -16.33 -29.00 -20.32
CA GLU A 270 -16.07 -30.27 -20.99
C GLU A 270 -15.13 -31.15 -20.17
N MET A 271 -14.12 -30.56 -19.52
CA MET A 271 -13.17 -31.28 -18.67
C MET A 271 -13.76 -31.75 -17.33
N GLY A 272 -14.86 -31.15 -16.86
CA GLY A 272 -15.48 -31.50 -15.57
C GLY A 272 -14.49 -31.47 -14.40
N ASP A 273 -14.43 -32.55 -13.61
CA ASP A 273 -13.50 -32.69 -12.48
C ASP A 273 -12.02 -32.72 -12.92
N ALA A 274 -11.73 -33.00 -14.20
CA ALA A 274 -10.38 -32.96 -14.76
C ALA A 274 -9.91 -31.53 -15.10
N GLY A 275 -10.74 -30.50 -14.93
CA GLY A 275 -10.36 -29.10 -15.18
C GLY A 275 -9.14 -28.63 -14.35
N ALA A 276 -8.88 -29.29 -13.20
CA ALA A 276 -7.67 -29.05 -12.41
C ALA A 276 -6.37 -29.42 -13.16
N ALA A 277 -6.43 -30.26 -14.20
CA ALA A 277 -5.26 -30.63 -15.02
C ALA A 277 -4.70 -29.45 -15.84
N MET A 278 -5.46 -28.37 -16.02
CA MET A 278 -4.94 -27.13 -16.61
C MET A 278 -4.00 -26.38 -15.67
N LEU A 279 -4.08 -26.65 -14.36
CA LEU A 279 -3.28 -26.00 -13.34
C LEU A 279 -2.00 -26.79 -13.09
N GLY A 280 -0.88 -26.08 -13.05
CA GLY A 280 0.33 -26.57 -12.41
C GLY A 280 0.17 -26.67 -10.89
N PRO A 281 1.18 -27.23 -10.19
CA PRO A 281 1.16 -27.30 -8.74
C PRO A 281 1.09 -25.89 -8.14
N ILE A 282 0.19 -25.68 -7.18
CA ILE A 282 0.12 -24.44 -6.39
C ILE A 282 1.31 -24.41 -5.45
N ARG A 283 2.14 -23.38 -5.56
CA ARG A 283 3.36 -23.20 -4.75
C ARG A 283 3.19 -22.01 -3.83
N ILE A 284 3.69 -22.12 -2.60
CA ILE A 284 3.81 -20.97 -1.72
C ILE A 284 4.94 -20.08 -2.29
N ALA A 285 4.64 -18.81 -2.46
CA ALA A 285 5.55 -17.82 -3.05
C ALA A 285 5.44 -16.52 -2.26
N GLY A 286 6.25 -16.40 -1.20
CA GLY A 286 6.22 -15.26 -0.30
C GLY A 286 4.95 -15.22 0.56
N CYS A 287 4.34 -14.04 0.62
CA CYS A 287 3.06 -13.80 1.31
C CYS A 287 1.84 -14.19 0.44
N GLY A 288 1.95 -15.26 -0.35
CA GLY A 288 0.89 -15.68 -1.25
C GLY A 288 1.19 -17.00 -1.96
N VAL A 289 0.42 -17.28 -3.00
CA VAL A 289 0.54 -18.50 -3.81
C VAL A 289 0.76 -18.19 -5.28
N GLU A 290 1.54 -19.04 -5.94
CA GLU A 290 1.74 -19.05 -7.38
C GLU A 290 1.10 -20.29 -8.01
N VAL A 291 0.43 -20.10 -9.15
CA VAL A 291 -0.09 -21.18 -9.98
C VAL A 291 0.09 -20.86 -11.46
N ASP A 292 0.71 -21.79 -12.18
CA ASP A 292 0.78 -21.74 -13.64
C ASP A 292 -0.49 -22.36 -14.23
N VAL A 293 -1.12 -21.67 -15.18
CA VAL A 293 -2.39 -22.06 -15.80
C VAL A 293 -2.17 -22.23 -17.30
N THR A 294 -2.23 -23.46 -17.77
CA THR A 294 -2.19 -23.79 -19.19
C THR A 294 -3.56 -23.57 -19.81
N LEU A 295 -3.70 -22.56 -20.65
CA LEU A 295 -4.97 -22.18 -21.29
C LEU A 295 -5.35 -23.15 -22.42
N PRO A 296 -6.65 -23.39 -22.66
CA PRO A 296 -7.12 -24.25 -23.74
C PRO A 296 -6.93 -23.57 -25.10
N SER A 297 -7.11 -24.34 -26.19
CA SER A 297 -6.94 -23.79 -27.53
C SER A 297 -7.99 -22.72 -27.81
N GLY A 298 -7.61 -21.64 -28.50
CA GLY A 298 -8.50 -20.53 -28.81
C GLY A 298 -8.70 -19.50 -27.69
N VAL A 299 -7.92 -19.57 -26.60
CA VAL A 299 -7.86 -18.52 -25.57
C VAL A 299 -6.47 -17.90 -25.59
N ALA A 300 -6.41 -16.59 -25.83
CA ALA A 300 -5.15 -15.85 -25.78
C ALA A 300 -4.80 -15.45 -24.33
N THR A 301 -3.50 -15.39 -24.03
CA THR A 301 -3.00 -15.02 -22.70
C THR A 301 -3.32 -13.57 -22.34
N ASP A 302 -3.38 -12.68 -23.34
CA ASP A 302 -3.73 -11.27 -23.18
C ASP A 302 -5.21 -11.06 -22.79
N GLU A 303 -6.12 -11.90 -23.30
CA GLU A 303 -7.55 -11.85 -22.91
C GLU A 303 -7.74 -12.13 -21.43
N VAL A 304 -6.95 -13.04 -20.86
CA VAL A 304 -6.97 -13.35 -19.42
C VAL A 304 -6.35 -12.19 -18.64
N GLN A 305 -5.22 -11.65 -19.08
CA GLN A 305 -4.53 -10.52 -18.43
C GLN A 305 -5.42 -9.27 -18.37
N LYS A 306 -6.13 -8.92 -19.47
CA LYS A 306 -7.07 -7.78 -19.53
C LYS A 306 -8.25 -7.91 -18.57
N ARG A 307 -8.56 -9.13 -18.11
CA ARG A 307 -9.68 -9.41 -17.18
C ARG A 307 -9.21 -9.61 -15.73
N ARG A 308 -8.02 -9.11 -15.38
CA ARG A 308 -7.43 -9.21 -14.03
C ARG A 308 -8.39 -8.83 -12.91
N ARG A 309 -9.06 -7.68 -13.00
CA ARG A 309 -10.04 -7.23 -12.00
C ARG A 309 -11.13 -8.26 -11.74
N LYS A 310 -11.74 -8.77 -12.81
CA LYS A 310 -12.80 -9.78 -12.71
C LYS A 310 -12.27 -11.11 -12.19
N LEU A 311 -11.05 -11.49 -12.56
CA LEU A 311 -10.40 -12.68 -12.00
C LEU A 311 -10.20 -12.54 -10.49
N ALA A 312 -9.73 -11.38 -10.01
CA ALA A 312 -9.57 -11.09 -8.60
C ALA A 312 -10.89 -11.16 -7.83
N GLU A 313 -11.94 -10.52 -8.35
CA GLU A 313 -13.30 -10.59 -7.79
C GLU A 313 -13.80 -12.05 -7.70
N ASN A 314 -13.57 -12.86 -8.74
CA ASN A 314 -13.93 -14.28 -8.74
C ASN A 314 -13.12 -15.13 -7.75
N LEU A 315 -11.91 -14.70 -7.39
CA LEU A 315 -11.04 -15.35 -6.39
C LEU A 315 -11.32 -14.87 -4.96
N ASN A 316 -12.30 -13.98 -4.75
CA ASN A 316 -12.50 -13.25 -3.49
C ASN A 316 -11.21 -12.56 -3.00
N ARG A 317 -10.56 -11.86 -3.91
CA ARG A 317 -9.36 -11.05 -3.67
C ARG A 317 -9.55 -9.64 -4.23
N HIS A 318 -8.82 -8.69 -3.69
CA HIS A 318 -8.73 -7.36 -4.27
C HIS A 318 -7.87 -7.38 -5.53
N GLU A 319 -8.11 -6.44 -6.45
CA GLU A 319 -7.38 -6.41 -7.72
C GLU A 319 -5.86 -6.29 -7.53
N HIS A 320 -5.40 -5.54 -6.53
CA HIS A 320 -3.99 -5.36 -6.21
C HIS A 320 -3.34 -6.59 -5.56
N GLU A 321 -4.13 -7.61 -5.16
CA GLU A 321 -3.63 -8.87 -4.61
C GLU A 321 -3.43 -9.94 -5.69
N VAL A 322 -3.78 -9.67 -6.96
CA VAL A 322 -3.71 -10.66 -8.04
C VAL A 322 -2.88 -10.11 -9.20
N PHE A 323 -1.78 -10.81 -9.51
CA PHE A 323 -0.87 -10.47 -10.58
C PHE A 323 -0.87 -11.57 -11.65
N ILE A 324 -0.95 -11.16 -12.91
CA ILE A 324 -1.00 -12.07 -14.06
C ILE A 324 0.22 -11.79 -14.93
N THR A 325 1.10 -12.78 -15.05
CA THR A 325 2.30 -12.72 -15.90
C THR A 325 2.22 -13.78 -16.99
N ILE A 326 2.83 -13.52 -18.14
CA ILE A 326 2.87 -14.47 -19.25
C ILE A 326 4.08 -15.38 -19.03
N ALA A 327 3.86 -16.68 -18.86
CA ALA A 327 4.95 -17.62 -18.67
C ALA A 327 5.67 -17.89 -20.00
N GLN A 328 6.93 -18.35 -19.94
CA GLN A 328 7.67 -18.77 -21.14
C GLN A 328 7.03 -19.99 -21.82
N ALA A 329 6.31 -20.81 -21.06
CA ALA A 329 5.57 -21.95 -21.60
C ALA A 329 4.42 -21.47 -22.49
N ALA A 330 4.25 -22.12 -23.64
CA ALA A 330 3.22 -21.76 -24.61
C ALA A 330 1.82 -21.81 -23.98
N ARG A 331 0.97 -20.83 -24.32
CA ARG A 331 -0.42 -20.71 -23.84
C ARG A 331 -0.56 -20.75 -22.30
N THR A 332 0.48 -20.35 -21.56
CA THR A 332 0.48 -20.44 -20.10
C THR A 332 0.49 -19.05 -19.48
N VAL A 333 -0.42 -18.80 -18.54
CA VAL A 333 -0.40 -17.61 -17.68
C VAL A 333 -0.01 -18.03 -16.26
N ARG A 334 0.83 -17.23 -15.63
CA ARG A 334 1.24 -17.40 -14.24
C ARG A 334 0.46 -16.43 -13.37
N LEU A 335 -0.35 -16.99 -12.48
CA LEU A 335 -1.09 -16.24 -11.47
C LEU A 335 -0.29 -16.24 -10.18
N TRP A 336 0.00 -15.05 -9.66
CA TRP A 336 0.46 -14.87 -8.29
C TRP A 336 -0.65 -14.17 -7.51
N ILE A 337 -1.10 -14.79 -6.43
CA ILE A 337 -2.25 -14.37 -5.62
C ILE A 337 -1.75 -14.18 -4.20
N ALA A 338 -1.74 -12.93 -3.73
CA ALA A 338 -1.36 -12.58 -2.37
C ALA A 338 -2.39 -13.12 -1.36
N ASP A 339 -1.89 -13.40 -0.16
CA ASP A 339 -2.73 -13.55 1.02
C ASP A 339 -3.43 -12.22 1.29
N SER A 340 -4.68 -12.31 1.76
CA SER A 340 -5.49 -11.10 1.85
C SER A 340 -4.92 -10.13 2.88
N GLY A 341 -4.75 -8.87 2.47
CA GLY A 341 -4.17 -7.80 3.29
C GLY A 341 -2.65 -7.85 3.46
N ALA A 342 -1.96 -8.89 2.97
CA ALA A 342 -0.51 -9.01 3.16
C ALA A 342 0.30 -7.89 2.50
N LEU A 343 -0.21 -7.31 1.41
CA LEU A 343 0.42 -6.20 0.70
C LEU A 343 0.19 -4.84 1.38
N ASP A 344 -0.76 -4.75 2.32
CA ASP A 344 -1.05 -3.53 3.08
C ASP A 344 -0.14 -3.39 4.32
N GLU A 345 0.49 -4.47 4.78
CA GLU A 345 1.38 -4.47 5.96
C GLU A 345 2.76 -3.87 5.63
N PRO A 346 3.29 -2.92 6.41
CA PRO A 346 4.59 -2.31 6.11
C PRO A 346 5.70 -3.35 6.09
N ILE A 347 6.65 -3.19 5.16
CA ILE A 347 7.85 -4.03 5.16
C ILE A 347 8.82 -3.59 6.26
N GLY A 348 9.70 -4.49 6.68
CA GLY A 348 10.69 -4.23 7.72
C GLY A 348 11.66 -3.08 7.43
N PRO A 349 12.43 -2.64 8.44
CA PRO A 349 13.37 -1.53 8.31
C PRO A 349 14.45 -1.80 7.26
N SER A 350 15.03 -0.73 6.72
CA SER A 350 16.11 -0.82 5.73
C SER A 350 17.35 -1.50 6.30
N PRO A 351 18.03 -2.39 5.54
CA PRO A 351 19.35 -2.89 5.88
C PRO A 351 20.39 -1.79 6.11
N LEU A 352 20.19 -0.60 5.51
CA LEU A 352 21.04 0.56 5.76
C LEU A 352 21.02 1.02 7.22
N LEU A 353 19.92 0.77 7.94
CA LEU A 353 19.75 1.14 9.35
C LEU A 353 20.08 -0.03 10.27
N THR A 354 19.63 -1.23 9.95
CA THR A 354 19.81 -2.39 10.83
C THR A 354 21.24 -2.93 10.83
N ASP A 355 21.97 -2.77 9.73
CA ASP A 355 23.38 -3.13 9.64
C ASP A 355 24.26 -1.87 9.53
N THR A 356 24.81 -1.46 10.68
CA THR A 356 25.71 -0.31 10.77
C THR A 356 27.08 -0.57 10.12
N THR A 357 27.42 -1.83 9.85
CA THR A 357 28.67 -2.24 9.21
C THR A 357 28.56 -2.34 7.69
N LEU A 358 27.33 -2.21 7.15
CA LEU A 358 27.08 -2.24 5.72
C LEU A 358 27.85 -1.12 5.02
N THR A 359 28.64 -1.52 4.02
CA THR A 359 29.34 -0.62 3.08
C THR A 359 28.74 -0.74 1.68
N ALA A 360 28.98 0.26 0.84
CA ALA A 360 28.63 0.21 -0.57
C ALA A 360 29.88 0.09 -1.45
N ASP A 361 29.72 -0.63 -2.56
CA ASP A 361 30.67 -0.66 -3.66
C ASP A 361 29.87 -0.32 -4.91
N TYR A 362 30.10 0.87 -5.47
CA TYR A 362 29.39 1.34 -6.67
C TYR A 362 29.49 0.37 -7.85
N ALA A 363 30.63 -0.31 -8.04
CA ALA A 363 30.90 -1.12 -9.22
C ALA A 363 30.42 -2.57 -9.08
N LYS A 364 30.61 -3.18 -7.91
CA LYS A 364 30.30 -4.60 -7.67
C LYS A 364 29.08 -4.83 -6.79
N GLY A 365 28.69 -3.82 -6.02
CA GLY A 365 27.61 -3.89 -5.04
C GLY A 365 26.22 -3.77 -5.66
N LYS A 366 25.22 -4.04 -4.82
CA LYS A 366 23.80 -3.83 -5.13
C LYS A 366 23.11 -3.19 -3.93
N ALA A 367 22.40 -2.09 -4.17
CA ALA A 367 21.66 -1.38 -3.15
C ALA A 367 20.46 -2.23 -2.67
N PRO A 368 20.27 -2.40 -1.35
CA PRO A 368 19.08 -3.05 -0.80
C PRO A 368 17.89 -2.09 -0.84
N TRP A 369 17.17 -2.08 -1.97
CA TRP A 369 16.13 -1.07 -2.20
C TRP A 369 14.82 -1.39 -1.48
N GLY A 370 14.51 -2.68 -1.31
CA GLY A 370 13.23 -3.12 -0.78
C GLY A 370 13.04 -4.63 -0.82
N GLN A 371 11.78 -5.05 -0.84
CA GLN A 371 11.37 -6.43 -1.06
C GLN A 371 10.47 -6.51 -2.29
N ASP A 372 10.59 -7.58 -3.06
CA ASP A 372 9.60 -7.86 -4.09
C ASP A 372 8.26 -8.31 -3.47
N LEU A 373 7.24 -8.52 -4.30
CA LEU A 373 5.93 -8.98 -3.82
C LEU A 373 5.97 -10.36 -3.12
N ARG A 374 7.03 -11.15 -3.35
CA ARG A 374 7.25 -12.47 -2.73
C ARG A 374 8.08 -12.37 -1.45
N GLY A 375 8.45 -11.16 -1.02
CA GLY A 375 9.29 -10.95 0.15
C GLY A 375 10.79 -11.22 -0.10
N ASP A 376 11.20 -11.51 -1.34
CA ASP A 376 12.61 -11.64 -1.68
C ASP A 376 13.27 -10.25 -1.69
N ALA A 377 14.53 -10.18 -1.27
CA ALA A 377 15.27 -8.90 -1.24
C ALA A 377 15.45 -8.33 -2.67
N ALA A 378 14.95 -7.13 -2.88
CA ALA A 378 15.07 -6.38 -4.12
C ALA A 378 16.40 -5.60 -4.13
N LEU A 379 17.46 -6.28 -4.60
CA LEU A 379 18.80 -5.71 -4.72
C LEU A 379 19.04 -5.13 -6.14
N ILE A 380 19.38 -3.86 -6.23
CA ILE A 380 19.60 -3.16 -7.52
C ILE A 380 21.05 -2.68 -7.69
N SER A 381 21.65 -2.99 -8.85
CA SER A 381 22.94 -2.42 -9.25
C SER A 381 22.75 -1.02 -9.83
N LEU A 382 23.55 -0.07 -9.33
CA LEU A 382 23.57 1.33 -9.80
C LEU A 382 24.78 1.63 -10.69
N TYR A 383 25.64 0.64 -10.92
CA TYR A 383 26.84 0.77 -11.73
C TYR A 383 26.49 1.22 -13.15
N GLN A 384 27.02 2.35 -13.60
CA GLN A 384 26.91 2.85 -14.98
C GLN A 384 25.47 2.88 -15.52
N ARG A 385 24.52 3.36 -14.70
CA ARG A 385 23.09 3.42 -15.05
C ARG A 385 22.50 4.78 -14.73
N HIS A 386 22.02 5.48 -15.76
CA HIS A 386 21.11 6.61 -15.55
C HIS A 386 19.78 6.10 -14.99
N MET A 387 19.15 6.87 -14.10
CA MET A 387 17.92 6.47 -13.43
C MET A 387 16.83 7.51 -13.63
N LEU A 388 15.63 7.02 -13.91
CA LEU A 388 14.41 7.82 -13.91
C LEU A 388 13.41 7.18 -12.96
N ILE A 389 12.87 7.98 -12.04
CA ILE A 389 11.77 7.59 -11.18
C ILE A 389 10.58 8.54 -11.36
N THR A 390 9.42 7.98 -11.67
CA THR A 390 8.18 8.73 -11.92
C THR A 390 7.12 8.38 -10.88
N GLY A 391 6.13 9.24 -10.67
CA GLY A 391 4.95 8.90 -9.87
C GLY A 391 4.24 10.12 -9.31
N LEU A 392 2.94 9.97 -9.04
CA LEU A 392 2.12 11.05 -8.49
C LEU A 392 2.72 11.63 -7.21
N SER A 393 2.30 12.85 -6.87
CA SER A 393 2.72 13.49 -5.61
C SER A 393 2.37 12.61 -4.39
N ASN A 394 3.21 12.70 -3.35
CA ASN A 394 3.05 11.99 -2.08
C ASN A 394 2.99 10.45 -2.19
N GLN A 395 3.59 9.85 -3.22
CA GLN A 395 3.70 8.39 -3.34
C GLN A 395 5.02 7.82 -2.79
N GLY A 396 5.99 8.66 -2.44
CA GLY A 396 7.30 8.22 -1.91
C GLY A 396 8.46 8.25 -2.91
N LYS A 397 8.32 9.00 -4.02
CA LYS A 397 9.35 9.17 -5.06
C LYS A 397 10.71 9.64 -4.50
N THR A 398 10.71 10.75 -3.78
CA THR A 398 11.92 11.32 -3.15
C THR A 398 12.53 10.35 -2.16
N ALA A 399 11.74 9.72 -1.29
CA ALA A 399 12.24 8.74 -0.33
C ALA A 399 12.87 7.51 -1.01
N ALA A 400 12.23 6.98 -2.07
CA ALA A 400 12.74 5.84 -2.84
C ALA A 400 14.04 6.17 -3.58
N LEU A 401 14.14 7.39 -4.14
CA LEU A 401 15.35 7.89 -4.80
C LEU A 401 16.49 8.14 -3.79
N ARG A 402 16.18 8.79 -2.67
CA ARG A 402 17.10 9.10 -1.59
C ARG A 402 17.68 7.84 -0.95
N ALA A 403 16.89 6.78 -0.79
CA ALA A 403 17.39 5.50 -0.28
C ALA A 403 18.56 4.93 -1.11
N LEU A 404 18.50 5.07 -2.45
CA LEU A 404 19.58 4.65 -3.34
C LEU A 404 20.80 5.58 -3.26
N ALA A 405 20.56 6.89 -3.16
CA ALA A 405 21.63 7.88 -2.97
C ALA A 405 22.35 7.70 -1.63
N LEU A 406 21.64 7.39 -0.55
CA LEU A 406 22.22 7.10 0.77
C LEU A 406 23.07 5.83 0.75
N TRP A 407 22.63 4.77 0.05
CA TRP A 407 23.48 3.60 -0.14
C TRP A 407 24.76 3.96 -0.91
N LEU A 408 24.66 4.70 -2.01
CA LEU A 408 25.83 5.17 -2.76
C LEU A 408 26.75 6.06 -1.91
N ALA A 409 26.20 6.85 -1.00
CA ALA A 409 26.99 7.67 -0.09
C ALA A 409 27.86 6.84 0.85
N LEU A 410 27.56 5.56 1.10
CA LEU A 410 28.45 4.68 1.87
C LEU A 410 29.70 4.22 1.08
N ASP A 411 29.81 4.55 -0.21
CA ASP A 411 31.05 4.45 -0.99
C ASP A 411 31.70 5.84 -1.03
N ALA A 412 32.84 5.99 -0.33
CA ALA A 412 33.53 7.28 -0.20
C ALA A 412 34.02 7.87 -1.54
N ARG A 413 34.09 7.05 -2.59
CA ARG A 413 34.48 7.50 -3.94
C ARG A 413 33.33 8.16 -4.68
N VAL A 414 32.08 8.03 -4.26
CA VAL A 414 30.97 8.60 -5.03
C VAL A 414 30.83 10.09 -4.70
N GLU A 415 30.87 10.93 -5.74
CA GLU A 415 30.58 12.36 -5.69
C GLU A 415 29.13 12.62 -6.08
N PHE A 416 28.46 13.55 -5.40
CA PHE A 416 27.09 13.95 -5.68
C PHE A 416 26.97 15.43 -6.04
N ARG A 417 26.10 15.73 -7.00
CA ARG A 417 25.56 17.09 -7.23
C ARG A 417 24.05 16.98 -7.24
N VAL A 418 23.38 17.70 -6.34
CA VAL A 418 21.96 17.50 -6.06
C VAL A 418 21.19 18.81 -6.23
N ALA A 419 20.12 18.77 -7.03
CA ALA A 419 19.13 19.82 -7.13
C ALA A 419 17.76 19.31 -6.65
N ASP A 420 17.29 19.84 -5.53
CA ASP A 420 15.95 19.62 -4.97
C ASP A 420 15.03 20.78 -5.39
N LEU A 421 14.34 20.62 -6.52
CA LEU A 421 13.44 21.65 -7.06
C LEU A 421 12.05 21.65 -6.40
N LYS A 422 11.89 20.92 -5.30
CA LYS A 422 10.70 20.98 -4.44
C LYS A 422 10.85 22.06 -3.37
N GLY A 423 12.08 22.27 -2.87
CA GLY A 423 12.42 23.31 -1.88
C GLY A 423 11.97 23.05 -0.44
N VAL A 424 11.66 21.81 -0.07
CA VAL A 424 11.22 21.45 1.30
C VAL A 424 12.35 20.87 2.16
N GLY A 425 13.57 20.81 1.64
CA GLY A 425 14.73 20.32 2.38
C GLY A 425 14.82 18.79 2.45
N ASP A 426 14.16 18.05 1.55
CA ASP A 426 14.15 16.58 1.55
C ASP A 426 15.55 15.97 1.36
N TRP A 427 16.50 16.77 0.86
CA TRP A 427 17.90 16.44 0.61
C TRP A 427 18.90 17.13 1.55
N GLY A 428 18.43 17.82 2.61
CA GLY A 428 19.32 18.59 3.50
C GLY A 428 20.42 17.76 4.18
N MET A 429 20.22 16.46 4.38
CA MET A 429 21.24 15.55 4.91
C MET A 429 22.44 15.33 3.97
N PHE A 430 22.35 15.74 2.70
CA PHE A 430 23.46 15.69 1.74
C PHE A 430 24.39 16.91 1.84
N ASP A 431 24.13 17.86 2.75
CA ASP A 431 25.13 18.86 3.15
C ASP A 431 26.39 18.14 3.65
N GLU A 432 27.57 18.56 3.23
CA GLU A 432 28.88 17.90 3.43
C GLU A 432 29.01 16.49 2.81
N LEU A 433 28.12 16.11 1.89
CA LEU A 433 28.23 14.90 1.06
C LEU A 433 28.19 15.22 -0.43
N ALA A 434 27.36 16.18 -0.83
CA ALA A 434 27.28 16.69 -2.19
C ALA A 434 28.27 17.84 -2.40
N THR A 435 28.95 17.89 -3.53
CA THR A 435 29.81 19.04 -3.90
C THR A 435 28.97 20.26 -4.26
N VAL A 436 27.76 20.04 -4.79
CA VAL A 436 26.76 21.07 -5.07
C VAL A 436 25.42 20.62 -4.49
N LEU A 437 24.79 21.47 -3.67
CA LEU A 437 23.44 21.25 -3.14
C LEU A 437 22.57 22.50 -3.40
N ILE A 438 21.59 22.35 -4.28
CA ILE A 438 20.61 23.37 -4.66
C ILE A 438 19.26 22.96 -4.08
N GLN A 439 18.58 23.86 -3.37
CA GLN A 439 17.32 23.57 -2.70
C GLN A 439 16.33 24.72 -2.86
N GLY A 440 15.33 24.53 -3.71
CA GLY A 440 14.29 25.54 -3.93
C GLY A 440 13.59 25.38 -5.27
N PRO A 441 12.33 25.84 -5.40
CA PRO A 441 11.56 25.70 -6.62
C PRO A 441 11.57 26.97 -7.51
N THR A 442 12.34 28.01 -7.15
CA THR A 442 12.30 29.29 -7.88
C THR A 442 13.03 29.18 -9.23
N ASP A 443 12.78 30.15 -10.10
CA ASP A 443 13.47 30.22 -11.40
C ASP A 443 15.00 30.30 -11.23
N ASP A 444 15.51 30.99 -10.21
CA ASP A 444 16.94 31.04 -9.89
C ASP A 444 17.50 29.65 -9.55
N HIS A 445 16.78 28.86 -8.75
CA HIS A 445 17.19 27.48 -8.46
C HIS A 445 17.15 26.59 -9.72
N VAL A 446 16.23 26.87 -10.66
CA VAL A 446 16.22 26.18 -11.95
C VAL A 446 17.41 26.57 -12.81
N ILE A 447 17.78 27.85 -12.82
CA ILE A 447 18.98 28.36 -13.49
C ILE A 447 20.21 27.64 -12.95
N GLU A 448 20.37 27.59 -11.63
CA GLU A 448 21.46 26.89 -10.97
C GLU A 448 21.46 25.38 -11.27
N ALA A 449 20.31 24.73 -11.25
CA ALA A 449 20.20 23.31 -11.60
C ALA A 449 20.57 23.05 -13.08
N THR A 450 20.29 24.01 -13.96
CA THR A 450 20.70 23.96 -15.37
C THR A 450 22.21 24.09 -15.50
N GLU A 451 22.80 25.06 -14.83
CA GLU A 451 24.25 25.27 -14.80
C GLU A 451 24.97 24.07 -14.18
N MET A 452 24.42 23.48 -13.11
CA MET A 452 24.94 22.23 -12.53
C MET A 452 24.98 21.10 -13.56
N LEU A 453 23.96 20.98 -14.42
CA LEU A 453 23.93 19.97 -15.50
C LEU A 453 24.90 20.30 -16.63
N GLU A 454 25.10 21.57 -16.96
CA GLU A 454 26.13 22.00 -17.90
C GLU A 454 27.54 21.72 -17.35
N ASP A 455 27.79 21.97 -16.06
CA ASP A 455 29.04 21.59 -15.38
C ASP A 455 29.27 20.07 -15.40
N LEU A 456 28.19 19.27 -15.34
CA LEU A 456 28.28 17.80 -15.50
C LEU A 456 28.65 17.42 -16.94
N VAL A 457 28.14 18.13 -17.93
CA VAL A 457 28.51 17.95 -19.34
C VAL A 457 29.98 18.30 -19.55
N ASP A 458 30.46 19.41 -19.01
CA ASP A 458 31.85 19.83 -19.16
C ASP A 458 32.81 18.83 -18.50
N GLU A 459 32.45 18.34 -17.31
CA GLU A 459 33.21 17.28 -16.64
C GLU A 459 33.20 15.97 -17.46
N MET A 460 32.04 15.59 -18.01
CA MET A 460 31.93 14.43 -18.90
C MET A 460 32.81 14.60 -20.15
N GLU A 461 32.74 15.76 -20.83
CA GLU A 461 33.51 16.05 -22.04
C GLU A 461 35.02 16.03 -21.74
N ARG A 462 35.44 16.57 -20.58
CA ARG A 462 36.83 16.46 -20.09
C ARG A 462 37.26 15.01 -19.89
N ARG A 463 36.43 14.18 -19.25
CA ARG A 463 36.73 12.75 -19.01
C ARG A 463 36.81 11.95 -20.30
N ILE A 464 35.99 12.27 -21.31
CA ILE A 464 36.01 11.59 -22.61
C ILE A 464 37.37 11.78 -23.32
N GLN A 465 38.03 12.91 -23.10
CA GLN A 465 39.36 13.18 -23.68
C GLN A 465 40.52 12.53 -22.90
N ALA A 466 40.24 11.88 -21.76
CA ALA A 466 41.28 11.23 -20.97
C ALA A 466 41.82 9.96 -21.68
N PRO A 467 43.05 9.52 -21.36
CA PRO A 467 43.62 8.31 -21.94
C PRO A 467 42.72 7.07 -21.75
N PRO A 468 42.67 6.15 -22.73
CA PRO A 468 41.92 4.90 -22.59
C PRO A 468 42.34 4.12 -21.34
N GLY A 469 41.38 3.57 -20.62
CA GLY A 469 41.62 2.82 -19.37
C GLY A 469 41.70 3.70 -18.11
N THR A 470 41.52 5.01 -18.23
CA THR A 470 41.36 5.90 -17.06
C THR A 470 40.15 5.45 -16.24
N VAL A 471 40.36 5.25 -14.93
CA VAL A 471 39.30 4.93 -13.97
C VAL A 471 38.78 6.24 -13.39
N PHE A 472 37.48 6.48 -13.52
CA PHE A 472 36.86 7.71 -13.02
C PHE A 472 36.15 7.47 -11.70
N THR A 473 36.21 8.50 -10.86
CA THR A 473 35.40 8.64 -9.66
C THR A 473 33.92 8.83 -10.07
N PRO A 474 32.98 8.01 -9.57
CA PRO A 474 31.58 8.14 -9.96
C PRO A 474 30.99 9.49 -9.55
N LEU A 475 30.38 10.19 -10.52
CA LEU A 475 29.73 11.48 -10.33
C LEU A 475 28.25 11.34 -10.61
N ILE A 476 27.43 11.50 -9.57
CA ILE A 476 25.98 11.32 -9.63
C ILE A 476 25.30 12.69 -9.55
N GLY A 477 24.77 13.15 -10.68
CA GLY A 477 23.84 14.27 -10.75
C GLY A 477 22.44 13.81 -10.37
N ILE A 478 21.83 14.42 -9.36
CA ILE A 478 20.45 14.14 -8.94
C ILE A 478 19.62 15.39 -9.15
N VAL A 479 18.52 15.27 -9.88
CA VAL A 479 17.51 16.33 -9.97
C VAL A 479 16.16 15.76 -9.52
N ASP A 480 15.72 16.14 -8.33
CA ASP A 480 14.37 15.83 -7.86
C ASP A 480 13.40 16.92 -8.33
N GLU A 481 12.18 16.50 -8.65
CA GLU A 481 11.17 17.32 -9.34
C GLU A 481 11.68 17.97 -10.65
N ALA A 482 12.38 17.17 -11.47
CA ALA A 482 12.98 17.61 -12.74
C ALA A 482 12.01 18.25 -13.74
N GLN A 483 10.70 18.01 -13.63
CA GLN A 483 9.70 18.70 -14.45
C GLN A 483 9.68 20.21 -14.20
N VAL A 484 10.07 20.68 -13.01
CA VAL A 484 10.17 22.12 -12.70
C VAL A 484 11.22 22.76 -13.62
N ALA A 485 12.36 22.10 -13.81
CA ALA A 485 13.38 22.57 -14.75
C ALA A 485 12.93 22.53 -16.21
N PHE A 486 12.26 21.45 -16.64
CA PHE A 486 11.75 21.35 -18.02
C PHE A 486 10.64 22.36 -18.33
N MET A 487 9.85 22.79 -17.35
CA MET A 487 8.75 23.74 -17.55
C MET A 487 9.15 25.20 -17.34
N CYS A 488 10.40 25.49 -16.97
CA CYS A 488 10.86 26.85 -16.71
C CYS A 488 10.80 27.73 -17.98
N PRO A 489 10.07 28.87 -17.95
CA PRO A 489 9.90 29.74 -19.10
C PRO A 489 11.05 30.74 -19.28
N VAL A 490 11.97 30.83 -18.31
CA VAL A 490 13.05 31.82 -18.31
C VAL A 490 14.04 31.57 -19.44
N VAL A 491 14.58 32.66 -19.98
CA VAL A 491 15.61 32.66 -21.02
C VAL A 491 16.85 33.38 -20.51
N ASP A 492 18.01 32.97 -20.99
CA ASP A 492 19.28 33.66 -20.70
C ASP A 492 19.47 34.94 -21.53
N GLY A 493 20.59 35.63 -21.34
CA GLY A 493 20.95 36.86 -22.08
C GLY A 493 21.06 36.66 -23.60
N GLU A 494 21.31 35.44 -24.06
CA GLU A 494 21.35 35.05 -25.47
C GLU A 494 19.98 34.61 -26.02
N LYS A 495 18.91 34.73 -25.21
CA LYS A 495 17.54 34.29 -25.52
C LYS A 495 17.39 32.77 -25.68
N ARG A 496 18.29 31.99 -25.08
CA ARG A 496 18.15 30.54 -24.98
C ARG A 496 17.31 30.19 -23.75
N PRO A 497 16.22 29.43 -23.91
CA PRO A 497 15.45 28.95 -22.77
C PRO A 497 16.26 28.07 -21.82
N TYR A 498 16.07 28.24 -20.51
CA TYR A 498 16.57 27.29 -19.51
C TYR A 498 15.81 25.97 -19.63
N GLY A 499 14.49 26.01 -19.45
CA GLY A 499 13.59 24.89 -19.64
C GLY A 499 13.14 24.67 -21.09
N GLY A 500 12.36 23.61 -21.32
CA GLY A 500 11.73 23.30 -22.59
C GLY A 500 12.12 21.94 -23.17
N THR A 501 11.59 21.66 -24.36
CA THR A 501 11.73 20.36 -25.04
C THR A 501 12.47 20.45 -26.37
N ARG A 502 12.87 21.66 -26.77
CA ARG A 502 13.53 21.96 -28.04
C ARG A 502 15.05 21.93 -27.87
N ALA A 503 15.76 21.76 -28.98
CA ALA A 503 17.24 21.77 -29.00
C ALA A 503 17.87 23.11 -28.57
N THR A 504 17.08 24.19 -28.44
CA THR A 504 17.53 25.47 -27.90
C THR A 504 17.44 25.55 -26.38
N SER A 505 16.78 24.60 -25.70
CA SER A 505 16.70 24.56 -24.25
C SER A 505 18.01 24.04 -23.66
N ARG A 506 18.58 24.82 -22.74
CA ARG A 506 19.84 24.51 -22.07
C ARG A 506 19.73 23.23 -21.22
N TYR A 507 18.75 23.16 -20.32
CA TYR A 507 18.55 22.02 -19.43
C TYR A 507 18.31 20.72 -20.21
N PHE A 508 17.44 20.77 -21.23
CA PHE A 508 17.17 19.60 -22.07
C PHE A 508 18.41 19.11 -22.82
N MET A 509 19.20 20.02 -23.39
CA MET A 509 20.41 19.65 -24.12
C MET A 509 21.48 19.09 -23.20
N ALA A 510 21.65 19.64 -22.00
CA ALA A 510 22.59 19.12 -21.02
C ALA A 510 22.20 17.71 -20.56
N ALA A 511 20.94 17.51 -20.14
CA ALA A 511 20.44 16.19 -19.75
C ALA A 511 20.60 15.17 -20.89
N ARG A 512 20.27 15.54 -22.12
CA ARG A 512 20.44 14.68 -23.31
C ARG A 512 21.90 14.29 -23.55
N LYS A 513 22.84 15.23 -23.46
CA LYS A 513 24.28 14.96 -23.63
C LYS A 513 24.77 13.96 -22.58
N ILE A 514 24.42 14.17 -21.31
CA ILE A 514 24.79 13.28 -20.20
C ILE A 514 24.25 11.86 -20.44
N HIS A 515 22.97 11.71 -20.81
CA HIS A 515 22.39 10.39 -21.10
C HIS A 515 23.07 9.66 -22.26
N ASN A 516 23.55 10.39 -23.27
CA ASN A 516 24.17 9.78 -24.46
C ASN A 516 25.59 9.25 -24.20
N GLN A 517 26.38 9.93 -23.36
CA GLN A 517 27.82 9.69 -23.24
C GLN A 517 28.32 9.52 -21.80
N GLY A 518 27.58 10.01 -20.81
CA GLY A 518 28.02 10.08 -19.42
C GLY A 518 28.30 8.72 -18.80
N ARG A 519 27.52 7.70 -19.18
CA ARG A 519 27.74 6.31 -18.76
C ARG A 519 29.19 5.82 -18.94
N ALA A 520 29.84 6.18 -20.05
CA ALA A 520 31.17 5.68 -20.38
C ALA A 520 32.28 6.22 -19.46
N VAL A 521 32.00 7.33 -18.77
CA VAL A 521 32.96 8.08 -17.94
C VAL A 521 32.46 8.27 -16.50
N ASP A 522 31.50 7.44 -16.07
CA ASP A 522 30.88 7.47 -14.75
C ASP A 522 30.33 8.86 -14.35
N VAL A 523 29.72 9.56 -15.31
CA VAL A 523 28.89 10.75 -15.06
C VAL A 523 27.43 10.35 -15.30
N LEU A 524 26.68 10.17 -14.21
CA LEU A 524 25.32 9.64 -14.25
C LEU A 524 24.31 10.68 -13.81
N LEU A 525 23.08 10.53 -14.31
CA LEU A 525 21.97 11.44 -14.06
C LEU A 525 20.78 10.65 -13.54
N PHE A 526 20.32 11.01 -12.34
CA PHE A 526 19.17 10.45 -11.66
C PHE A 526 18.09 11.51 -11.56
N GLN A 527 16.89 11.21 -12.05
CA GLN A 527 15.81 12.19 -12.15
C GLN A 527 14.53 11.69 -11.49
N GLY A 528 13.95 12.51 -10.63
CA GLY A 528 12.60 12.33 -10.11
C GLY A 528 11.62 13.25 -10.84
N THR A 529 10.51 12.72 -11.38
CA THR A 529 9.43 13.56 -11.94
C THR A 529 8.05 13.06 -11.52
N GLN A 530 7.06 13.94 -11.44
CA GLN A 530 5.69 13.51 -11.11
C GLN A 530 4.95 12.91 -12.30
N ASP A 531 5.10 13.52 -13.46
CA ASP A 531 4.33 13.20 -14.66
C ASP A 531 5.27 12.94 -15.85
N PRO A 532 5.25 11.74 -16.44
CA PRO A 532 6.18 11.34 -17.50
C PRO A 532 5.81 11.85 -18.90
N THR A 533 4.89 12.82 -19.03
CA THR A 533 4.46 13.38 -20.32
C THR A 533 5.61 14.06 -21.07
N ASP A 534 5.52 14.14 -22.40
CA ASP A 534 6.60 14.70 -23.22
C ASP A 534 6.88 16.20 -22.94
N GLN A 535 5.91 16.92 -22.38
CA GLN A 535 6.08 18.32 -21.94
C GLN A 535 6.92 18.41 -20.65
N ASN A 536 6.70 17.49 -19.71
CA ASN A 536 7.33 17.48 -18.39
C ASN A 536 8.66 16.71 -18.38
N LEU A 537 8.79 15.73 -19.27
CA LEU A 537 9.98 14.90 -19.44
C LEU A 537 10.12 14.49 -20.91
N PRO A 538 10.90 15.22 -21.72
CA PRO A 538 11.10 14.94 -23.14
C PRO A 538 11.53 13.50 -23.42
N LYS A 539 10.97 12.91 -24.48
CA LYS A 539 11.22 11.51 -24.88
C LYS A 539 12.71 11.13 -24.92
N LEU A 540 13.57 11.98 -25.49
CA LEU A 540 15.01 11.70 -25.60
C LEU A 540 15.73 11.62 -24.25
N VAL A 541 15.26 12.35 -23.24
CA VAL A 541 15.79 12.26 -21.87
C VAL A 541 15.23 11.01 -21.19
N ARG A 542 13.92 10.78 -21.33
CA ARG A 542 13.24 9.62 -20.78
C ARG A 542 13.85 8.31 -21.26
N GLU A 543 14.16 8.19 -22.55
CA GLU A 543 14.77 7.01 -23.20
C GLU A 543 16.27 6.83 -22.94
N GLY A 544 16.96 7.86 -22.43
CA GLY A 544 18.33 7.74 -21.95
C GLY A 544 18.50 6.99 -20.63
N ALA A 545 17.44 6.94 -19.81
CA ALA A 545 17.47 6.25 -18.53
C ALA A 545 17.51 4.72 -18.70
N HIS A 546 18.53 4.09 -18.10
CA HIS A 546 18.74 2.64 -18.14
C HIS A 546 17.86 1.94 -17.11
N THR A 547 17.73 2.55 -15.93
CA THR A 547 16.81 2.14 -14.88
C THR A 547 15.60 3.05 -14.91
N ARG A 548 14.44 2.48 -15.25
CA ARG A 548 13.16 3.20 -15.20
C ARG A 548 12.28 2.61 -14.11
N ALA A 549 11.85 3.45 -13.19
CA ALA A 549 10.97 3.06 -12.11
C ALA A 549 9.75 3.98 -12.06
N SER A 550 8.61 3.44 -11.67
CA SER A 550 7.40 4.22 -11.48
C SER A 550 6.65 3.79 -10.24
N LEU A 551 6.27 4.77 -9.42
CA LEU A 551 5.22 4.61 -8.42
C LEU A 551 3.85 4.76 -9.09
N ALA A 552 2.80 4.91 -8.28
CA ALA A 552 1.44 5.07 -8.77
C ALA A 552 1.30 6.21 -9.79
N LEU A 553 0.66 5.90 -10.92
CA LEU A 553 0.34 6.82 -12.02
C LEU A 553 -1.16 6.83 -12.29
N GLY A 554 -1.67 7.83 -13.02
CA GLY A 554 -3.10 7.95 -13.29
C GLY A 554 -3.60 7.07 -14.43
N THR A 555 -2.76 6.79 -15.44
CA THR A 555 -3.21 6.14 -16.69
C THR A 555 -2.17 5.16 -17.25
N GLU A 556 -2.62 4.20 -18.06
CA GLU A 556 -1.73 3.28 -18.79
C GLU A 556 -0.81 4.03 -19.77
N SER A 557 -1.29 5.13 -20.37
CA SER A 557 -0.45 5.96 -21.24
C SER A 557 0.75 6.54 -20.49
N GLN A 558 0.53 7.07 -19.27
CA GLN A 558 1.63 7.50 -18.41
C GLN A 558 2.54 6.34 -18.02
N ALA A 559 1.99 5.14 -17.75
CA ALA A 559 2.79 3.95 -17.45
C ALA A 559 3.73 3.57 -18.61
N ARG A 560 3.23 3.63 -19.85
CA ARG A 560 4.02 3.38 -21.07
C ARG A 560 5.11 4.42 -21.27
N MET A 561 4.81 5.69 -21.00
CA MET A 561 5.83 6.73 -21.04
C MET A 561 6.92 6.48 -19.99
N ALA A 562 6.54 6.19 -18.74
CA ALA A 562 7.45 5.99 -17.62
C ALA A 562 8.37 4.77 -17.79
N LEU A 563 7.81 3.60 -18.09
CA LEU A 563 8.54 2.32 -18.10
C LEU A 563 8.94 1.86 -19.51
N GLY A 564 8.23 2.33 -20.54
CA GLY A 564 8.35 1.86 -21.92
C GLY A 564 7.35 0.75 -22.27
N ASP A 565 7.01 0.64 -23.56
CA ASP A 565 5.99 -0.29 -24.05
C ASP A 565 6.30 -1.74 -23.72
N LYS A 566 7.55 -2.18 -23.88
CA LYS A 566 7.97 -3.56 -23.57
C LYS A 566 7.65 -3.96 -22.12
N ALA A 567 7.80 -3.03 -21.17
CA ALA A 567 7.51 -3.31 -19.77
C ALA A 567 6.00 -3.46 -19.55
N VAL A 568 5.20 -2.53 -20.09
CA VAL A 568 3.74 -2.53 -19.95
C VAL A 568 3.09 -3.71 -20.68
N ASP A 569 3.53 -4.01 -21.90
CA ASP A 569 3.10 -5.19 -22.66
C ASP A 569 3.52 -6.49 -21.96
N GLY A 570 4.61 -6.46 -21.19
CA GLY A 570 5.04 -7.53 -20.30
C GLY A 570 4.26 -7.62 -18.97
N GLY A 571 3.25 -6.78 -18.76
CA GLY A 571 2.37 -6.79 -17.58
C GLY A 571 2.70 -5.75 -16.50
N ALA A 572 3.66 -4.85 -16.72
CA ALA A 572 3.92 -3.75 -15.79
C ALA A 572 2.74 -2.78 -15.74
N ALA A 573 2.18 -2.54 -14.56
CA ALA A 573 0.99 -1.71 -14.40
C ALA A 573 1.06 -0.75 -13.19
N PRO A 574 2.02 0.20 -13.18
CA PRO A 574 2.10 1.20 -12.11
C PRO A 574 0.84 2.06 -12.00
N ASN A 575 0.06 2.21 -13.07
CA ASN A 575 -1.22 2.91 -13.06
C ASN A 575 -2.34 2.18 -12.30
N LEU A 576 -2.11 0.92 -11.90
CA LEU A 576 -3.05 0.13 -11.11
C LEU A 576 -2.64 0.04 -9.64
N LEU A 577 -1.51 0.65 -9.26
CA LEU A 577 -1.18 0.89 -7.86
C LEU A 577 -2.14 1.93 -7.28
N ARG A 578 -2.57 1.72 -6.04
CA ARG A 578 -3.54 2.55 -5.32
C ARG A 578 -2.84 3.79 -4.76
N PRO A 579 -3.13 5.01 -5.27
CA PRO A 579 -2.51 6.22 -4.75
C PRO A 579 -2.79 6.38 -3.25
N GLY A 580 -1.74 6.64 -2.47
CA GLY A 580 -1.85 6.87 -1.03
C GLY A 580 -1.86 5.63 -0.16
N LEU A 581 -2.23 4.45 -0.70
CA LEU A 581 -2.15 3.16 -0.01
C LEU A 581 -0.86 2.44 -0.35
N ASP A 582 -0.51 2.34 -1.64
CA ASP A 582 0.70 1.65 -2.12
C ASP A 582 1.94 2.57 -2.11
N LYS A 583 2.04 3.46 -1.11
CA LYS A 583 3.18 4.39 -0.99
C LYS A 583 4.48 3.61 -0.83
N GLY A 584 5.52 4.06 -1.55
CA GLY A 584 6.81 3.36 -1.61
C GLY A 584 6.80 2.09 -2.46
N THR A 585 5.70 1.74 -3.13
CA THR A 585 5.71 0.64 -4.10
C THR A 585 6.12 1.18 -5.48
N VAL A 586 7.21 0.65 -6.01
CA VAL A 586 7.76 0.99 -7.34
C VAL A 586 7.66 -0.21 -8.28
N VAL A 587 7.27 0.03 -9.52
CA VAL A 587 7.43 -0.93 -10.62
C VAL A 587 8.70 -0.53 -11.37
N VAL A 588 9.69 -1.41 -11.43
CA VAL A 588 11.01 -1.13 -12.01
C VAL A 588 11.28 -2.01 -13.23
N ALA A 589 11.69 -1.36 -14.33
CA ALA A 589 12.23 -1.97 -15.52
C ALA A 589 13.72 -1.59 -15.63
N SER A 590 14.59 -2.55 -15.30
CA SER A 590 16.04 -2.38 -15.34
C SER A 590 16.72 -3.75 -15.40
N ASP A 591 17.84 -3.84 -16.10
CA ASP A 591 18.74 -5.00 -16.05
C ASP A 591 19.62 -5.00 -14.79
N GLY A 592 19.64 -3.90 -14.03
CA GLY A 592 20.37 -3.76 -12.77
C GLY A 592 19.72 -4.50 -11.60
N ILE A 593 18.45 -4.88 -11.73
CA ILE A 593 17.71 -5.67 -10.73
C ILE A 593 17.37 -7.05 -11.30
N LYS A 594 17.38 -8.07 -10.44
CA LYS A 594 17.07 -9.44 -10.86
C LYS A 594 15.58 -9.57 -11.15
N ILE A 595 15.20 -9.47 -12.42
CA ILE A 595 13.83 -9.72 -12.87
C ILE A 595 13.67 -11.23 -13.14
N PRO A 596 12.65 -11.91 -12.58
CA PRO A 596 12.37 -13.31 -12.87
C PRO A 596 12.16 -13.57 -14.38
N ALA A 597 12.58 -14.75 -14.84
CA ALA A 597 12.44 -15.12 -16.24
C ALA A 597 10.97 -15.08 -16.69
N GLY A 598 10.71 -14.42 -17.83
CA GLY A 598 9.36 -14.22 -18.37
C GLY A 598 8.68 -12.92 -17.93
N GLN A 599 9.30 -12.13 -17.05
CA GLN A 599 8.82 -10.79 -16.67
C GLN A 599 9.68 -9.69 -17.32
N ALA A 600 9.05 -8.55 -17.61
CA ALA A 600 9.74 -7.38 -18.17
C ALA A 600 10.00 -6.27 -17.12
N ALA A 601 9.36 -6.36 -15.96
CA ALA A 601 9.52 -5.44 -14.83
C ALA A 601 9.31 -6.20 -13.52
N LEU A 602 9.82 -5.64 -12.42
CA LEU A 602 9.61 -6.14 -11.06
C LEU A 602 8.84 -5.10 -10.24
N THR A 603 7.89 -5.56 -9.42
CA THR A 603 7.25 -4.69 -8.43
C THR A 603 7.99 -4.84 -7.10
N VAL A 604 8.49 -3.72 -6.57
CA VAL A 604 9.30 -3.64 -5.36
C VAL A 604 8.60 -2.71 -4.37
N ARG A 605 8.43 -3.19 -3.15
CA ARG A 605 8.04 -2.38 -1.99
C ARG A 605 9.34 -1.85 -1.40
N THR A 606 9.59 -0.55 -1.47
CA THR A 606 10.87 0.03 -1.03
C THR A 606 10.93 0.15 0.48
N HIS A 607 12.13 0.01 1.05
CA HIS A 607 12.32 0.29 2.47
C HIS A 607 12.11 1.78 2.71
N TYR A 608 11.23 2.10 3.66
CA TYR A 608 11.05 3.47 4.08
C TYR A 608 12.19 3.88 5.02
N ILE A 609 12.84 4.99 4.69
CA ILE A 609 13.88 5.63 5.51
C ILE A 609 13.38 7.04 5.82
N SER A 610 13.10 7.30 7.10
CA SER A 610 12.64 8.61 7.55
C SER A 610 13.73 9.68 7.33
N THR A 611 13.40 10.95 7.48
CA THR A 611 14.39 12.03 7.34
C THR A 611 15.45 11.97 8.44
N ASP A 612 15.08 11.57 9.66
CA ASP A 612 16.00 11.42 10.79
C ASP A 612 16.93 10.22 10.57
N ASP A 613 16.37 9.08 10.15
CA ASP A 613 17.14 7.88 9.80
C ASP A 613 18.10 8.15 8.62
N ALA A 614 17.66 8.94 7.65
CA ALA A 614 18.49 9.37 6.52
C ALA A 614 19.65 10.24 6.99
N ALA A 615 19.44 11.13 7.97
CA ALA A 615 20.50 11.92 8.56
C ALA A 615 21.52 11.05 9.32
N GLU A 616 21.08 9.99 10.00
CA GLU A 616 21.98 9.02 10.64
C GLU A 616 22.89 8.31 9.62
N ILE A 617 22.30 7.81 8.53
CA ILE A 617 23.07 7.16 7.45
C ILE A 617 24.01 8.16 6.78
N ALA A 618 23.56 9.40 6.54
CA ALA A 618 24.39 10.46 5.98
C ALA A 618 25.57 10.79 6.90
N ASN A 619 25.37 10.90 8.21
CA ASN A 619 26.45 11.14 9.18
C ASN A 619 27.49 10.02 9.16
N ARG A 620 27.06 8.75 9.04
CA ARG A 620 27.98 7.63 8.81
C ARG A 620 28.77 7.80 7.51
N ALA A 621 28.10 8.17 6.42
CA ALA A 621 28.77 8.42 5.14
C ALA A 621 29.79 9.57 5.24
N LYS A 622 29.47 10.65 5.97
CA LYS A 622 30.40 11.77 6.22
C LYS A 622 31.64 11.32 6.98
N ALA A 623 31.46 10.48 8.01
CA ALA A 623 32.57 9.94 8.79
C ALA A 623 33.54 9.07 7.98
N LEU A 624 33.12 8.55 6.82
CA LEU A 624 33.98 7.79 5.89
C LEU A 624 34.79 8.70 4.95
N ARG A 625 34.56 10.01 4.95
CA ARG A 625 35.18 10.97 4.03
C ARG A 625 36.10 11.94 4.78
N ASP A 626 37.19 12.29 4.13
CA ASP A 626 38.07 13.37 4.58
C ASP A 626 37.49 14.74 4.15
N GLY A 627 36.43 15.18 4.84
CA GLY A 627 35.84 16.53 4.74
C GLY A 627 35.44 17.00 3.33
N VAL A 628 34.14 17.00 3.00
CA VAL A 628 33.62 17.60 1.77
C VAL A 628 33.06 18.99 2.08
N THR A 629 33.60 20.03 1.43
CA THR A 629 32.99 21.36 1.47
C THR A 629 31.87 21.41 0.43
N THR A 630 30.62 21.46 0.88
CA THR A 630 29.46 21.60 0.00
C THR A 630 29.28 23.05 -0.40
N LEU A 631 29.27 23.32 -1.70
CA LEU A 631 28.84 24.61 -2.21
C LEU A 631 27.32 24.68 -2.13
N ARG A 632 26.80 25.54 -1.25
CA ARG A 632 25.38 25.89 -1.24
C ARG A 632 25.11 26.92 -2.32
N ALA A 633 23.97 26.81 -2.98
CA ALA A 633 23.48 27.81 -3.93
C ALA A 633 23.52 29.25 -3.37
N VAL A 634 23.16 29.42 -2.10
CA VAL A 634 23.20 30.72 -1.40
C VAL A 634 24.62 31.31 -1.37
N ASP A 635 25.66 30.48 -1.40
CA ASP A 635 27.08 30.91 -1.42
C ASP A 635 27.63 31.13 -2.84
N ARG A 636 26.89 30.78 -3.91
CA ARG A 636 27.21 31.22 -5.29
C ARG A 636 26.84 32.69 -5.53
N GLY A 637 26.22 33.35 -4.56
CA GLY A 637 25.90 34.77 -4.58
C GLY A 637 26.29 35.47 -3.27
N ALA A 638 27.57 35.49 -2.92
CA ALA A 638 28.04 36.68 -2.23
C ALA A 638 27.88 37.82 -3.24
N GLU A 639 26.82 38.62 -3.09
CA GLU A 639 26.59 39.82 -3.86
C GLU A 639 27.85 40.68 -3.73
N ARG A 640 28.75 40.59 -4.72
CA ARG A 640 30.02 41.31 -4.67
C ARG A 640 29.67 42.78 -4.63
N ASP A 641 30.14 43.44 -3.58
CA ASP A 641 29.98 44.87 -3.44
C ASP A 641 30.77 45.56 -4.56
N ALA A 642 30.06 45.89 -5.62
CA ALA A 642 30.57 46.56 -6.81
C ALA A 642 31.36 47.84 -6.49
N LEU A 643 30.95 48.61 -5.47
CA LEU A 643 31.68 49.81 -5.05
C LEU A 643 32.96 49.47 -4.27
N ALA A 644 32.92 48.45 -3.41
CA ALA A 644 34.11 47.96 -2.71
C ALA A 644 35.12 47.33 -3.67
N ASP A 645 34.66 46.62 -4.70
CA ASP A 645 35.53 46.04 -5.72
C ASP A 645 36.15 47.14 -6.60
N VAL A 646 35.40 48.20 -6.95
CA VAL A 646 35.97 49.41 -7.59
C VAL A 646 37.03 50.06 -6.69
N ALA A 647 36.77 50.21 -5.38
CA ALA A 647 37.73 50.76 -4.44
C ALA A 647 38.99 49.89 -4.32
N SER A 648 38.83 48.57 -4.31
CA SER A 648 39.90 47.58 -4.23
C SER A 648 40.81 47.63 -5.45
N VAL A 649 40.25 47.63 -6.67
CA VAL A 649 41.05 47.69 -7.90
C VAL A 649 41.74 49.04 -8.14
N MET A 650 41.21 50.11 -7.55
CA MET A 650 41.86 51.42 -7.54
C MET A 650 43.06 51.46 -6.57
N GLY A 651 43.00 50.68 -5.48
CA GLY A 651 44.05 50.59 -4.48
C GLY A 651 44.34 51.93 -3.81
N SER A 652 45.63 52.30 -3.73
CA SER A 652 46.07 53.56 -3.13
C SER A 652 46.08 54.77 -4.09
N ALA A 653 45.75 54.56 -5.37
CA ALA A 653 45.81 55.63 -6.37
C ALA A 653 44.70 56.68 -6.14
N ALA A 654 45.07 57.96 -6.15
CA ALA A 654 44.12 59.07 -5.97
C ALA A 654 43.07 59.13 -7.10
N ARG A 655 43.46 58.73 -8.32
CA ARG A 655 42.58 58.68 -9.51
C ARG A 655 43.08 57.61 -10.49
N VAL A 656 42.16 56.91 -11.14
CA VAL A 656 42.46 55.88 -12.15
C VAL A 656 41.56 56.13 -13.36
N ARG A 657 42.06 55.86 -14.56
CA ARG A 657 41.23 55.99 -15.77
C ARG A 657 40.13 54.93 -15.78
N THR A 658 38.95 55.29 -16.27
CA THR A 658 37.76 54.42 -16.26
C THR A 658 37.99 53.12 -17.03
N ASP A 659 38.71 53.18 -18.16
CA ASP A 659 39.11 52.01 -18.96
C ASP A 659 40.08 51.09 -18.23
N GLU A 660 40.94 51.65 -17.39
CA GLU A 660 41.88 50.87 -16.57
C GLU A 660 41.18 50.24 -15.36
N VAL A 661 40.23 50.93 -14.74
CA VAL A 661 39.36 50.36 -13.69
C VAL A 661 38.60 49.15 -14.24
N LEU A 662 37.97 49.28 -15.41
CA LEU A 662 37.24 48.18 -16.05
C LEU A 662 38.14 46.99 -16.37
N LYS A 663 39.34 47.22 -16.92
CA LYS A 663 40.32 46.14 -17.15
C LYS A 663 40.70 45.40 -15.88
N ARG A 664 40.88 46.13 -14.77
CA ARG A 664 41.21 45.52 -13.48
C ARG A 664 40.02 44.79 -12.87
N LEU A 665 38.78 45.28 -13.04
CA LEU A 665 37.56 44.56 -12.63
C LEU A 665 37.36 43.28 -13.46
N HIS A 666 37.56 43.36 -14.78
CA HIS A 666 37.53 42.18 -15.66
C HIS A 666 38.55 41.13 -15.24
N ALA A 667 39.75 41.56 -14.80
CA ALA A 667 40.77 40.66 -14.28
C ALA A 667 40.49 40.15 -12.86
N LEU A 668 39.74 40.92 -12.04
CA LEU A 668 39.35 40.54 -10.68
C LEU A 668 38.32 39.42 -10.69
N ASP A 669 37.32 39.54 -11.56
CA ASP A 669 36.28 38.52 -11.76
C ASP A 669 35.67 38.66 -13.15
N THR A 670 36.13 37.83 -14.08
CA THR A 670 35.65 37.83 -15.48
C THR A 670 34.16 37.50 -15.55
N ALA A 671 33.64 36.66 -14.66
CA ALA A 671 32.25 36.24 -14.67
C ALA A 671 31.32 37.37 -14.19
N ALA A 672 31.71 38.10 -13.13
CA ALA A 672 30.92 39.20 -12.59
C ALA A 672 31.03 40.50 -13.41
N TYR A 673 32.21 40.79 -13.95
CA TYR A 673 32.50 42.10 -14.55
C TYR A 673 32.72 42.07 -16.06
N GLY A 674 32.83 40.91 -16.71
CA GLY A 674 33.23 40.80 -18.12
C GLY A 674 32.41 41.64 -19.11
N GLU A 675 31.12 41.83 -18.85
CA GLU A 675 30.23 42.65 -19.68
C GLU A 675 30.19 44.14 -19.28
N TRP A 676 30.92 44.54 -18.24
CA TRP A 676 30.89 45.91 -17.75
C TRP A 676 31.52 46.87 -18.76
N THR A 677 30.76 47.92 -19.05
CA THR A 677 31.16 49.02 -19.92
C THR A 677 31.31 50.31 -19.11
N ASN A 678 31.92 51.34 -19.71
CA ASN A 678 31.98 52.68 -19.12
C ASN A 678 30.58 53.20 -18.73
N GLY A 679 29.53 52.82 -19.47
CA GLY A 679 28.14 53.18 -19.15
C GLY A 679 27.54 52.44 -17.96
N ARG A 680 27.98 51.22 -17.66
CA ARG A 680 27.57 50.49 -16.45
C ARG A 680 28.26 51.05 -15.21
N LEU A 681 29.58 51.29 -15.30
CA LEU A 681 30.35 51.90 -14.21
C LEU A 681 29.87 53.32 -13.88
N LYS A 682 29.48 54.09 -14.91
CA LYS A 682 28.87 55.40 -14.71
C LYS A 682 27.55 55.32 -13.94
N ARG A 683 26.64 54.42 -14.35
CA ARG A 683 25.35 54.22 -13.66
C ARG A 683 25.51 53.80 -12.21
N LEU A 684 26.44 52.89 -11.91
CA LEU A 684 26.74 52.47 -10.54
C LEU A 684 27.13 53.66 -9.66
N MET A 685 27.96 54.58 -10.16
CA MET A 685 28.34 55.76 -9.39
C MET A 685 27.15 56.73 -9.23
N GLU A 686 26.35 56.92 -10.30
CA GLU A 686 25.18 57.80 -10.29
C GLU A 686 24.10 57.32 -9.32
N GLU A 687 23.89 56.00 -9.21
CA GLU A 687 23.01 55.34 -8.25
C GLU A 687 23.36 55.71 -6.80
N HIS A 688 24.62 56.06 -6.51
CA HIS A 688 25.11 56.47 -5.19
C HIS A 688 25.51 57.95 -5.10
N GLY A 689 24.98 58.78 -6.02
CA GLY A 689 25.08 60.24 -5.97
C GLY A 689 26.40 60.82 -6.48
N GLU A 690 27.21 60.06 -7.20
CA GLU A 690 28.51 60.50 -7.72
C GLU A 690 28.61 60.30 -9.25
N GLU A 691 29.27 61.22 -9.95
CA GLU A 691 29.49 61.09 -11.39
C GLU A 691 30.99 60.96 -11.71
N PRO A 692 31.40 60.04 -12.62
CA PRO A 692 32.77 60.01 -13.12
C PRO A 692 33.13 61.33 -13.80
N LYS A 693 34.16 62.02 -13.29
CA LYS A 693 34.58 63.35 -13.79
C LYS A 693 35.71 63.25 -14.80
N LYS A 694 35.78 64.23 -15.70
CA LYS A 694 36.94 64.41 -16.59
C LYS A 694 38.11 65.01 -15.83
N SER A 695 39.31 64.50 -16.10
CA SER A 695 40.58 65.10 -15.69
C SER A 695 41.47 65.18 -16.92
N HIS A 696 41.90 66.39 -17.30
CA HIS A 696 42.75 66.62 -18.48
C HIS A 696 42.19 65.95 -19.76
N GLY A 697 40.86 66.02 -19.95
CA GLY A 697 40.18 65.46 -21.12
C GLY A 697 39.84 63.97 -21.07
N ILE A 698 40.29 63.22 -20.05
CA ILE A 698 40.09 61.77 -19.91
C ILE A 698 39.15 61.46 -18.75
N MET A 699 38.25 60.48 -18.92
CA MET A 699 37.32 60.02 -17.89
C MET A 699 38.06 59.23 -16.81
N VAL A 700 37.97 59.68 -15.56
CA VAL A 700 38.63 59.03 -14.41
C VAL A 700 37.64 58.77 -13.29
N VAL A 701 37.90 57.72 -12.53
CA VAL A 701 37.27 57.47 -11.23
C VAL A 701 38.23 58.02 -10.17
N ARG A 702 37.72 58.84 -9.24
CA ARG A 702 38.53 59.37 -8.12
C ARG A 702 38.21 58.61 -6.85
N ARG A 703 39.23 58.37 -6.04
CA ARG A 703 39.09 57.61 -4.80
C ARG A 703 38.12 58.29 -3.83
N ASP A 704 38.17 59.61 -3.75
CA ASP A 704 37.28 60.39 -2.87
C ASP A 704 35.81 60.28 -3.30
N ASP A 705 35.54 60.15 -4.61
CA ASP A 705 34.18 59.99 -5.13
C ASP A 705 33.63 58.61 -4.74
N ILE A 706 34.45 57.55 -4.85
CA ILE A 706 34.06 56.20 -4.41
C ILE A 706 33.91 56.10 -2.89
N ALA A 707 34.80 56.75 -2.12
CA ALA A 707 34.70 56.77 -0.66
C ALA A 707 33.41 57.47 -0.19
N ARG A 708 33.00 58.55 -0.88
CA ARG A 708 31.71 59.19 -0.61
C ARG A 708 30.52 58.33 -1.06
N ALA A 709 30.60 57.67 -2.21
CA ALA A 709 29.57 56.76 -2.68
C ALA A 709 29.33 55.60 -1.68
N ILE A 710 30.39 55.03 -1.11
CA ILE A 710 30.31 54.00 -0.05
C ILE A 710 29.68 54.58 1.22
N ALA A 711 30.10 55.77 1.66
CA ALA A 711 29.52 56.41 2.85
C ALA A 711 28.03 56.78 2.67
N ASN A 712 27.63 57.19 1.46
CA ASN A 712 26.23 57.49 1.12
C ASN A 712 25.38 56.22 1.12
N ARG A 713 25.90 55.12 0.59
CA ARG A 713 25.22 53.81 0.65
C ARG A 713 24.96 53.36 2.09
N ASP A 714 25.96 53.48 2.96
CA ASP A 714 25.85 53.01 4.35
C ASP A 714 24.90 53.89 5.20
N THR A 715 24.57 55.10 4.74
CA THR A 715 23.61 56.00 5.41
C THR A 715 22.17 55.80 4.94
N GLU A 716 21.92 55.36 3.71
CA GLU A 716 20.58 55.01 3.22
C GLU A 716 20.12 53.60 3.66
N GLY A 717 21.06 52.67 3.91
CA GLY A 717 20.76 51.31 4.37
C GLY A 717 20.31 51.16 5.84
N SER A 718 20.38 52.23 6.65
CA SER A 718 20.12 52.16 8.10
C SER A 718 18.67 52.46 8.52
N ALA A 719 17.74 52.71 7.58
CA ALA A 719 16.37 53.14 7.89
C ALA A 719 15.27 52.04 7.78
N SER A 720 15.61 50.79 7.44
CA SER A 720 14.62 49.70 7.22
C SER A 720 14.60 48.61 8.32
N ALA A 721 15.31 48.81 9.43
CA ALA A 721 15.33 47.85 10.54
C ALA A 721 14.46 48.26 11.75
N ALA A 722 13.51 49.17 11.54
CA ALA A 722 12.54 49.56 12.56
C ALA A 722 11.23 50.05 11.93
N GLU A 723 10.44 49.13 11.37
CA GLU A 723 8.97 49.17 11.44
C GLU A 723 8.37 47.75 11.33
#